data_AF-J3N5S2-F1
#
_entry.id   AF-J3N5S2-F1
#
_cell.length_a   1.000
_cell.length_b   1.000
_cell.length_c   1.000
_cell.angle_alpha   90.00
_cell.angle_beta   90.00
_cell.angle_gamma   90.00
#
_symmetry.space_group_name_H-M   'P 1'
#
loop_
_entity.id
_entity.type
_entity.pdbx_description
1 polymer ?
#
loop_
_entity_poly.entity_id
_entity_poly.type
_entity_poly.pdbx_seq_one_letter_code
_entity_poly.pdbx_strand_id
1 'polypeptide(L)'
;MHGERKANVYCSIIFSNHGLIRLNRFVARNNPKYGFTRFKLFASRGLRVREAKESEILRSKVLSLTPDFVLVVVRFSCSMKCLREHLYPAFLLLFLVHCEDWLLDEMPKRTSLSCFPSFVLGALRGLGRAKGMDFKYAFFSTMFSMLLFCFSGTRLSAELELAQTALVEVDVSWELSRKIPDTLFGLFFEEINHAGAGGIWAELVGNRGFEAGGPHTPSDIDPWSIIGDDSSIYITTDRSSCFSQNSVALRMEILCDNCPAGGVGIYNPGFWGMNIEEGKAYNLVMYVRSLESVDLTASLTCSDGLQNLASVSIQGIDLSNWTKIEMQLLAQGTCRASRLELTSMKRGVIWFDQVSLMPSDTYKGHGFRKELTYMLLELRPQFLRFPGGCFVEGDWLRNAFRWRETIGPWEQRPGHFGDVWNYWTDDGLGYYEFLQLAEDLGASPIWVFNAGISHHDEVDTTVIEPFVKDVLDSLEFARGSEESTWGSVRATMGHPERFPVKYVAIGNEDCGKEFYRGNYLKFYEAIREAYPDIQMISNCDGSSRPLDHPADLYDFHVYTSAANLFLMKNKFDRTSRIGPKVFVSEYAVNEPKDTGKGSLLASLAEAAFLTGLEKNSDVVQMASYAPLFVNDNDRTWNPDAIVFNSWQQYGTPSYWMQTYFRESSGSVIHPITINSSYSDALAASAITWQDAEDIFLRVKIVNFGPNAVNLTISSKGLQAGVNTAKSTVTTLTSGNLLDENSFTEPNKVVPVTNMLPDASEEMQALLAPYSFTSFDLALDQYSKLVAEM
;
A
#
# COMPACT_ATOMS: atom_id res chain seq x y z
N MET A 1 50.94 -6.24 36.03
CA MET A 1 51.56 -7.31 35.21
C MET A 1 50.58 -8.47 35.16
N HIS A 2 50.49 -9.20 34.04
CA HIS A 2 49.52 -10.28 33.74
C HIS A 2 48.03 -9.87 33.94
N GLY A 3 47.20 -9.71 32.91
CA GLY A 3 47.43 -9.81 31.48
C GLY A 3 46.86 -11.09 30.87
N GLU A 4 45.57 -11.07 30.53
CA GLU A 4 45.02 -11.80 29.38
C GLU A 4 43.76 -11.06 28.88
N ARG A 5 43.68 -10.81 27.57
CA ARG A 5 42.51 -10.22 26.91
C ARG A 5 41.76 -11.33 26.19
N LYS A 6 40.44 -11.39 26.33
CA LYS A 6 39.56 -12.03 25.34
C LYS A 6 38.73 -10.94 24.68
N ALA A 7 38.90 -10.78 23.38
CA ALA A 7 37.99 -10.01 22.54
C ALA A 7 36.89 -10.97 22.06
N ASN A 8 35.63 -10.58 22.21
CA ASN A 8 34.54 -11.24 21.51
C ASN A 8 34.39 -10.55 20.15
N VAL A 9 34.59 -11.33 19.08
CA VAL A 9 34.24 -10.93 17.71
C VAL A 9 32.86 -11.52 17.42
N TYR A 10 31.88 -10.67 17.14
CA TYR A 10 30.63 -11.10 16.54
C TYR A 10 30.81 -11.10 15.01
N CYS A 11 30.63 -12.25 14.38
CA CYS A 11 30.55 -12.36 12.92
C CYS A 11 29.09 -12.53 12.50
N SER A 12 28.56 -11.53 11.80
CA SER A 12 27.35 -11.66 11.00
C SER A 12 27.74 -12.20 9.62
N ILE A 13 27.12 -13.30 9.17
CA ILE A 13 27.33 -13.82 7.81
C ILE A 13 26.22 -13.27 6.93
N ILE A 14 26.59 -12.43 5.96
CA ILE A 14 25.75 -12.05 4.83
C ILE A 14 26.24 -12.86 3.62
N PHE A 15 25.31 -13.48 2.89
CA PHE A 15 25.62 -14.10 1.60
C PHE A 15 25.49 -13.05 0.49
N SER A 16 26.50 -12.94 -0.37
CA SER A 16 26.38 -12.29 -1.68
C SER A 16 26.86 -13.24 -2.78
N ASN A 17 26.20 -13.18 -3.93
CA ASN A 17 26.54 -13.99 -5.10
C ASN A 17 27.44 -13.20 -6.06
N HIS A 18 28.48 -13.87 -6.55
CA HIS A 18 29.35 -13.52 -7.69
C HIS A 18 30.19 -12.22 -7.63
N GLY A 19 31.52 -12.41 -7.75
CA GLY A 19 32.46 -11.35 -8.14
C GLY A 19 33.85 -11.52 -7.53
N LEU A 20 34.84 -11.98 -8.31
CA LEU A 20 36.25 -11.89 -7.88
C LEU A 20 36.71 -10.43 -7.88
N ILE A 21 37.56 -10.03 -6.92
CA ILE A 21 38.71 -9.15 -7.19
C ILE A 21 39.82 -9.32 -6.12
N ARG A 22 41.02 -8.87 -6.49
CA ARG A 22 42.33 -9.17 -5.91
C ARG A 22 42.57 -8.59 -4.51
N LEU A 23 43.41 -9.26 -3.72
CA LEU A 23 44.11 -8.62 -2.60
C LEU A 23 44.99 -7.46 -3.08
N ASN A 24 44.98 -6.35 -2.33
CA ASN A 24 46.12 -5.46 -2.21
C ASN A 24 46.36 -5.09 -0.74
N ARG A 25 47.63 -5.01 -0.34
CA ARG A 25 48.04 -4.71 1.04
C ARG A 25 47.86 -3.22 1.34
N PHE A 26 47.39 -2.90 2.55
CA PHE A 26 47.70 -1.59 3.17
C PHE A 26 48.63 -1.75 4.37
N VAL A 27 49.58 -0.83 4.46
CA VAL A 27 50.64 -0.78 5.47
C VAL A 27 50.26 0.24 6.53
N ALA A 28 50.22 -0.17 7.80
CA ALA A 28 50.01 0.76 8.90
C ALA A 28 51.24 1.69 9.07
N ARG A 29 51.03 3.01 9.02
CA ARG A 29 52.01 4.00 9.46
C ARG A 29 51.59 4.60 10.81
N ASN A 30 52.43 4.42 11.82
CA ASN A 30 52.36 5.22 13.04
C ASN A 30 52.90 6.63 12.79
N ASN A 31 52.23 7.65 13.34
CA ASN A 31 52.94 8.66 14.14
C ASN A 31 51.98 9.47 15.04
N PRO A 32 52.38 9.85 16.27
CA PRO A 32 51.54 10.60 17.21
C PRO A 32 51.89 12.10 17.22
N LYS A 33 50.97 12.96 17.69
CA LYS A 33 51.30 14.10 18.57
C LYS A 33 50.10 14.92 19.11
N TYR A 34 50.27 15.36 20.37
CA TYR A 34 49.55 16.40 21.13
C TYR A 34 48.06 16.23 21.43
N GLY A 35 47.75 15.89 22.69
CA GLY A 35 46.50 16.23 23.37
C GLY A 35 46.74 17.36 24.39
N PHE A 36 45.72 18.20 24.60
CA PHE A 36 45.75 19.30 25.58
C PHE A 36 44.83 19.01 26.80
N THR A 37 45.11 19.72 27.89
CA THR A 37 44.56 19.48 29.23
C THR A 37 43.40 20.44 29.57
N ARG A 38 42.30 19.92 30.13
CA ARG A 38 41.59 20.40 31.37
C ARG A 38 40.13 19.98 31.39
N PHE A 39 39.67 19.49 32.54
CA PHE A 39 38.56 20.11 33.28
C PHE A 39 38.75 19.85 34.80
N LYS A 40 38.12 20.66 35.64
CA LYS A 40 38.42 20.77 37.09
C LYS A 40 37.12 20.67 37.88
N LEU A 41 37.12 19.94 39.00
CA LEU A 41 35.96 19.86 39.90
C LEU A 41 35.60 21.21 40.52
N PHE A 42 34.31 21.38 40.81
CA PHE A 42 33.85 22.10 41.99
C PHE A 42 32.88 21.21 42.80
N ALA A 43 32.87 21.37 44.11
CA ALA A 43 31.99 20.69 45.04
C ALA A 43 31.51 21.66 46.12
N SER A 44 30.31 21.44 46.64
CA SER A 44 29.83 22.11 47.87
C SER A 44 28.91 21.19 48.68
N ARG A 45 28.96 21.32 50.01
CA ARG A 45 28.14 20.60 51.01
C ARG A 45 27.21 21.59 51.71
N GLY A 46 26.04 21.17 52.21
CA GLY A 46 25.37 21.92 53.30
C GLY A 46 23.90 21.63 53.65
N LEU A 47 23.67 20.90 54.76
CA LEU A 47 22.69 21.15 55.85
C LEU A 47 21.14 21.21 55.62
N ARG A 48 20.48 20.10 56.04
CA ARG A 48 19.30 19.93 56.94
C ARG A 48 18.21 21.03 57.11
N VAL A 49 16.93 20.62 56.97
CA VAL A 49 15.75 20.82 57.89
C VAL A 49 14.76 19.63 57.67
N ARG A 50 14.51 18.72 58.63
CA ARG A 50 13.30 18.54 59.50
C ARG A 50 11.92 18.63 58.80
N GLU A 51 11.08 17.59 58.73
CA GLU A 51 10.36 16.75 59.75
C GLU A 51 8.92 17.22 60.04
N ALA A 52 7.91 16.46 59.56
CA ALA A 52 6.58 16.21 60.16
C ALA A 52 5.70 15.39 59.17
N LYS A 53 4.81 14.46 59.55
CA LYS A 53 4.70 13.55 60.71
C LYS A 53 3.59 12.51 60.43
N GLU A 54 3.78 11.24 60.84
CA GLU A 54 2.78 10.20 61.24
C GLU A 54 1.48 9.99 60.40
N SER A 55 1.00 8.77 60.10
CA SER A 55 1.32 7.37 60.50
C SER A 55 0.83 6.38 59.39
N GLU A 56 0.63 5.05 59.50
CA GLU A 56 0.71 4.06 60.60
C GLU A 56 1.00 2.60 60.11
N ILE A 57 1.88 1.88 60.83
CA ILE A 57 1.85 0.46 61.31
C ILE A 57 1.13 -0.62 60.46
N LEU A 58 1.67 -1.82 60.11
CA LEU A 58 2.62 -2.79 60.74
C LEU A 58 3.76 -3.21 59.77
N ARG A 59 5.06 -3.32 60.15
CA ARG A 59 5.77 -4.41 60.90
C ARG A 59 5.66 -5.83 60.26
N SER A 60 6.73 -6.61 60.01
CA SER A 60 8.06 -6.64 60.66
C SER A 60 9.23 -7.38 59.92
N LYS A 61 10.48 -6.88 60.10
CA LYS A 61 11.79 -7.58 60.24
C LYS A 61 12.39 -8.45 59.10
N VAL A 62 13.72 -8.65 58.93
CA VAL A 62 14.99 -7.83 59.01
C VAL A 62 16.23 -8.76 58.85
N LEU A 63 17.33 -8.25 58.24
CA LEU A 63 18.71 -8.79 58.00
C LEU A 63 18.97 -9.15 56.51
N SER A 64 19.65 -8.35 55.68
CA SER A 64 21.05 -7.84 55.67
C SER A 64 22.10 -8.80 55.08
N LEU A 65 22.64 -8.48 53.90
CA LEU A 65 24.07 -8.43 53.54
C LEU A 65 24.22 -8.03 52.05
N THR A 66 25.38 -7.50 51.67
CA THR A 66 25.67 -6.89 50.35
C THR A 66 26.40 -7.88 49.40
N PRO A 67 26.88 -7.46 48.21
CA PRO A 67 26.27 -7.74 46.92
C PRO A 67 27.00 -8.85 46.12
N ASP A 68 26.58 -9.01 44.85
CA ASP A 68 27.16 -9.81 43.77
C ASP A 68 26.84 -11.33 43.74
N PHE A 69 26.54 -11.79 42.52
CA PHE A 69 26.20 -13.16 42.09
C PHE A 69 24.91 -13.79 42.66
N VAL A 70 23.82 -13.66 41.90
CA VAL A 70 22.71 -14.64 41.91
C VAL A 70 22.81 -15.58 40.71
N LEU A 71 23.03 -16.84 41.04
CA LEU A 71 22.94 -18.01 40.19
C LEU A 71 21.47 -18.25 39.78
N VAL A 72 21.15 -18.21 38.48
CA VAL A 72 19.88 -18.79 37.97
C VAL A 72 20.16 -20.21 37.48
N VAL A 73 19.64 -21.18 38.22
CA VAL A 73 19.65 -22.60 37.83
C VAL A 73 18.45 -22.86 36.92
N VAL A 74 18.68 -23.03 35.61
CA VAL A 74 17.76 -23.78 34.74
C VAL A 74 18.39 -25.14 34.46
N ARG A 75 17.67 -26.21 34.80
CA ARG A 75 18.19 -27.57 34.77
C ARG A 75 18.01 -28.17 33.38
N PHE A 76 19.10 -28.27 32.62
CA PHE A 76 19.16 -29.10 31.41
C PHE A 76 19.38 -30.58 31.76
N SER A 77 18.75 -31.48 31.01
CA SER A 77 19.12 -32.90 30.84
C SER A 77 18.22 -33.52 29.77
N CYS A 78 18.68 -34.32 28.80
CA CYS A 78 20.02 -34.59 28.27
C CYS A 78 19.84 -35.49 27.03
N SER A 79 20.47 -35.22 25.87
CA SER A 79 21.05 -36.28 25.03
C SER A 79 21.89 -35.74 23.87
N MET A 80 23.18 -35.96 24.04
CA MET A 80 24.28 -36.03 23.07
C MET A 80 24.01 -36.50 21.62
N LYS A 81 24.70 -35.82 20.70
CA LYS A 81 25.59 -36.33 19.61
C LYS A 81 25.11 -37.54 18.77
N CYS A 82 25.14 -37.48 17.44
CA CYS A 82 26.43 -37.42 16.70
C CYS A 82 26.34 -36.94 15.24
N LEU A 83 27.54 -36.82 14.63
CA LEU A 83 27.93 -36.08 13.42
C LEU A 83 27.38 -36.53 12.02
N ARG A 84 27.28 -35.51 11.15
CA ARG A 84 27.79 -35.39 9.75
C ARG A 84 27.04 -35.90 8.50
N GLU A 85 26.99 -34.94 7.57
CA GLU A 85 27.30 -34.99 6.12
C GLU A 85 26.21 -35.28 5.07
N HIS A 86 26.42 -34.63 3.93
CA HIS A 86 25.49 -34.48 2.80
C HIS A 86 25.40 -35.76 1.94
N LEU A 87 24.22 -36.01 1.35
CA LEU A 87 23.98 -36.07 -0.10
C LEU A 87 22.53 -36.48 -0.41
N TYR A 88 21.88 -35.72 -1.32
CA TYR A 88 20.71 -36.15 -2.10
C TYR A 88 21.14 -37.17 -3.19
N PRO A 89 20.23 -37.86 -3.93
CA PRO A 89 18.75 -37.86 -3.87
C PRO A 89 18.09 -39.27 -3.92
N ALA A 90 16.75 -39.28 -4.00
CA ALA A 90 15.93 -40.00 -5.00
C ALA A 90 15.05 -41.20 -4.56
N PHE A 91 13.83 -41.19 -5.12
CA PHE A 91 12.74 -42.20 -5.21
C PHE A 91 12.22 -42.87 -3.91
N LEU A 92 10.95 -42.73 -3.52
CA LEU A 92 9.65 -43.18 -4.08
C LEU A 92 9.20 -44.58 -3.58
N LEU A 93 7.90 -44.68 -3.27
CA LEU A 93 7.06 -45.85 -2.97
C LEU A 93 7.12 -46.53 -1.58
N LEU A 94 5.96 -46.45 -0.90
CA LEU A 94 5.21 -47.48 -0.12
C LEU A 94 5.90 -48.28 1.00
N PHE A 95 5.24 -48.73 2.07
CA PHE A 95 4.01 -48.43 2.84
C PHE A 95 3.81 -49.68 3.75
N LEU A 96 3.40 -49.48 5.01
CA LEU A 96 2.70 -50.43 5.91
C LEU A 96 3.13 -51.93 6.01
N VAL A 97 3.62 -52.33 7.20
CA VAL A 97 3.26 -53.63 7.83
C VAL A 97 3.09 -53.47 9.35
N HIS A 98 1.90 -53.85 9.83
CA HIS A 98 1.48 -54.24 11.20
C HIS A 98 1.72 -53.32 12.43
N CYS A 99 0.59 -52.90 13.02
CA CYS A 99 0.35 -52.97 14.46
C CYS A 99 -1.03 -53.60 14.70
N GLU A 100 -1.05 -54.91 14.98
CA GLU A 100 -1.85 -55.45 16.08
C GLU A 100 -0.86 -55.47 17.28
N ASP A 101 -1.23 -55.18 18.52
CA ASP A 101 -2.37 -55.78 19.23
C ASP A 101 -2.73 -54.98 20.52
N TRP A 102 -3.91 -55.26 21.10
CA TRP A 102 -4.39 -54.87 22.45
C TRP A 102 -4.72 -53.40 22.79
N LEU A 103 -6.03 -53.08 22.78
CA LEU A 103 -6.79 -53.00 24.05
C LEU A 103 -8.31 -53.14 23.81
N LEU A 104 -8.96 -53.92 24.68
CA LEU A 104 -10.41 -54.10 24.75
C LEU A 104 -11.04 -52.94 25.55
N ASP A 105 -12.19 -52.40 25.13
CA ASP A 105 -13.47 -52.84 25.72
C ASP A 105 -14.74 -52.25 25.06
N GLU A 106 -15.79 -53.08 25.09
CA GLU A 106 -17.24 -52.89 24.95
C GLU A 106 -17.92 -52.11 23.78
N MET A 107 -19.04 -52.72 23.36
CA MET A 107 -20.00 -52.41 22.27
C MET A 107 -21.08 -51.37 22.71
N PRO A 108 -22.01 -50.82 21.85
CA PRO A 108 -22.62 -51.50 20.69
C PRO A 108 -23.15 -50.71 19.45
N LYS A 109 -23.05 -51.40 18.30
CA LYS A 109 -24.08 -51.63 17.26
C LYS A 109 -24.95 -50.45 16.76
N ARG A 110 -24.86 -50.16 15.44
CA ARG A 110 -25.79 -50.75 14.43
C ARG A 110 -25.39 -50.39 12.97
N THR A 111 -25.41 -51.42 12.10
CA THR A 111 -25.84 -51.47 10.68
C THR A 111 -25.83 -50.20 9.80
N SER A 112 -25.45 -50.23 8.52
CA SER A 112 -24.97 -51.29 7.61
C SER A 112 -24.81 -50.71 6.20
N LEU A 113 -23.85 -51.17 5.38
CA LEU A 113 -24.05 -51.42 3.94
C LEU A 113 -22.84 -52.16 3.33
N SER A 114 -23.06 -52.80 2.19
CA SER A 114 -22.25 -53.93 1.69
C SER A 114 -21.94 -53.83 0.19
N CYS A 115 -20.92 -54.61 -0.22
CA CYS A 115 -20.61 -55.14 -1.57
C CYS A 115 -19.42 -54.50 -2.30
N PHE A 116 -18.39 -55.31 -2.59
CA PHE A 116 -18.11 -55.89 -3.92
C PHE A 116 -17.20 -57.15 -3.75
N PRO A 117 -17.09 -58.07 -4.74
CA PRO A 117 -16.87 -59.50 -4.45
C PRO A 117 -15.48 -60.08 -4.78
N SER A 118 -15.26 -61.30 -4.27
CA SER A 118 -14.06 -62.11 -4.43
C SER A 118 -13.90 -62.74 -5.83
N PHE A 119 -12.81 -62.41 -6.52
CA PHE A 119 -12.24 -63.20 -7.61
C PHE A 119 -10.71 -63.06 -7.55
N VAL A 120 -9.97 -64.18 -7.52
CA VAL A 120 -8.50 -64.37 -7.76
C VAL A 120 -7.92 -65.56 -6.95
N LEU A 121 -8.52 -65.98 -5.83
CA LEU A 121 -7.98 -67.05 -4.96
C LEU A 121 -7.97 -68.49 -5.55
N GLY A 122 -8.29 -68.66 -6.83
CA GLY A 122 -8.34 -69.98 -7.51
C GLY A 122 -7.07 -70.38 -8.29
N ALA A 123 -6.20 -69.43 -8.65
CA ALA A 123 -5.18 -69.67 -9.70
C ALA A 123 -3.82 -70.24 -9.20
N LEU A 124 -3.58 -70.29 -7.88
CA LEU A 124 -2.26 -70.64 -7.31
C LEU A 124 -2.21 -72.00 -6.57
N ARG A 125 -3.19 -72.88 -6.81
CA ARG A 125 -3.15 -74.30 -6.37
C ARG A 125 -3.08 -75.26 -7.57
N GLY A 126 -2.02 -75.15 -8.37
CA GLY A 126 -1.91 -75.97 -9.60
C GLY A 126 -0.53 -76.12 -10.26
N LEU A 127 0.56 -75.59 -9.69
CA LEU A 127 1.89 -75.61 -10.32
C LEU A 127 2.97 -76.16 -9.38
N GLY A 128 2.78 -77.41 -8.95
CA GLY A 128 3.70 -78.13 -8.07
C GLY A 128 4.09 -79.50 -8.62
N ARG A 129 4.68 -79.58 -9.82
CA ARG A 129 5.57 -80.66 -10.36
C ARG A 129 5.73 -80.57 -11.89
N ALA A 130 6.76 -79.86 -12.36
CA ALA A 130 7.39 -80.11 -13.66
C ALA A 130 8.83 -79.54 -13.64
N LYS A 131 9.78 -80.23 -14.27
CA LYS A 131 11.17 -79.77 -14.42
C LYS A 131 11.31 -78.99 -15.72
N GLY A 132 12.13 -77.95 -15.74
CA GLY A 132 12.53 -77.30 -16.98
C GLY A 132 12.57 -75.78 -16.91
N MET A 133 13.76 -75.27 -17.13
CA MET A 133 14.16 -73.89 -17.37
C MET A 133 13.17 -73.03 -18.21
N ASP A 134 12.13 -72.44 -17.59
CA ASP A 134 11.55 -71.16 -18.09
C ASP A 134 10.73 -70.30 -17.10
N PHE A 135 10.87 -70.54 -15.78
CA PHE A 135 10.03 -69.87 -14.77
C PHE A 135 10.25 -68.35 -14.69
N LYS A 136 11.44 -67.84 -15.07
CA LYS A 136 11.74 -66.40 -15.04
C LYS A 136 11.01 -65.61 -16.13
N TYR A 137 10.93 -66.13 -17.36
CA TYR A 137 10.21 -65.46 -18.45
C TYR A 137 8.69 -65.48 -18.23
N ALA A 138 8.14 -66.59 -17.76
CA ALA A 138 6.71 -66.67 -17.43
C ALA A 138 6.31 -65.68 -16.32
N PHE A 139 7.12 -65.55 -15.27
CA PHE A 139 6.85 -64.64 -14.14
C PHE A 139 7.01 -63.15 -14.50
N PHE A 140 8.03 -62.80 -15.28
CA PHE A 140 8.18 -61.42 -15.77
C PHE A 140 7.08 -61.06 -16.78
N SER A 141 6.69 -61.98 -17.67
CA SER A 141 5.62 -61.73 -18.65
C SER A 141 4.25 -61.51 -18.00
N THR A 142 3.90 -62.28 -16.97
CA THR A 142 2.64 -62.08 -16.23
C THR A 142 2.67 -60.82 -15.36
N MET A 143 3.80 -60.49 -14.71
CA MET A 143 3.93 -59.20 -14.02
C MET A 143 3.85 -58.01 -14.97
N PHE A 144 4.51 -58.07 -16.13
CA PHE A 144 4.46 -56.99 -17.13
C PHE A 144 3.05 -56.84 -17.73
N SER A 145 2.34 -57.95 -17.95
CA SER A 145 0.95 -57.95 -18.40
C SER A 145 -0.01 -57.40 -17.34
N MET A 146 0.21 -57.68 -16.04
CA MET A 146 -0.56 -57.07 -14.95
C MET A 146 -0.25 -55.58 -14.79
N LEU A 147 1.00 -55.14 -14.91
CA LEU A 147 1.33 -53.71 -14.94
C LEU A 147 0.67 -53.01 -16.15
N LEU A 148 0.71 -53.60 -17.35
CA LEU A 148 0.02 -53.06 -18.52
C LEU A 148 -1.51 -53.01 -18.34
N PHE A 149 -2.12 -53.96 -17.62
CA PHE A 149 -3.55 -53.88 -17.26
C PHE A 149 -3.84 -52.82 -16.18
N CYS A 150 -2.92 -52.56 -15.24
CA CYS A 150 -3.07 -51.44 -14.32
C CYS A 150 -2.89 -50.08 -15.02
N PHE A 151 -1.97 -49.98 -15.98
CA PHE A 151 -1.72 -48.75 -16.77
C PHE A 151 -2.69 -48.53 -17.94
N SER A 152 -3.52 -49.52 -18.29
CA SER A 152 -4.68 -49.35 -19.21
C SER A 152 -6.03 -49.41 -18.48
N GLY A 153 -6.01 -49.72 -17.18
CA GLY A 153 -7.15 -49.70 -16.26
C GLY A 153 -7.49 -48.32 -15.72
N THR A 154 -6.57 -47.34 -15.82
CA THR A 154 -6.89 -45.91 -15.73
C THR A 154 -7.64 -45.46 -16.98
N ARG A 155 -8.84 -46.00 -17.17
CA ARG A 155 -9.89 -45.22 -17.83
C ARG A 155 -10.01 -43.89 -17.10
N LEU A 156 -10.40 -42.86 -17.83
CA LEU A 156 -10.97 -41.66 -17.23
C LEU A 156 -12.17 -42.08 -16.37
N SER A 157 -11.95 -42.32 -15.09
CA SER A 157 -12.66 -41.55 -14.09
C SER A 157 -12.14 -40.12 -14.21
N ALA A 158 -12.62 -39.43 -15.26
CA ALA A 158 -13.04 -38.07 -15.00
C ALA A 158 -14.08 -38.25 -13.89
N GLU A 159 -13.73 -37.82 -12.68
CA GLU A 159 -14.78 -37.37 -11.79
C GLU A 159 -15.55 -36.35 -12.63
N LEU A 160 -16.78 -36.71 -12.98
CA LEU A 160 -17.68 -35.77 -13.59
C LEU A 160 -17.89 -34.75 -12.47
N GLU A 161 -17.11 -33.66 -12.49
CA GLU A 161 -17.37 -32.51 -11.63
C GLU A 161 -18.82 -32.14 -11.93
N LEU A 162 -19.72 -32.53 -11.03
CA LEU A 162 -21.11 -32.14 -11.12
C LEU A 162 -21.09 -30.64 -10.87
N ALA A 163 -21.09 -29.89 -11.98
CA ALA A 163 -21.21 -28.45 -11.98
C ALA A 163 -22.34 -28.09 -11.03
N GLN A 164 -22.00 -27.35 -9.97
CA GLN A 164 -22.95 -27.05 -8.91
C GLN A 164 -24.08 -26.24 -9.51
N THR A 165 -25.30 -26.40 -9.02
CA THR A 165 -26.44 -25.58 -9.49
C THR A 165 -26.77 -24.51 -8.47
N ALA A 166 -27.05 -23.31 -8.95
CA ALA A 166 -27.55 -22.22 -8.12
C ALA A 166 -28.65 -21.46 -8.84
N LEU A 167 -29.77 -21.25 -8.16
CA LEU A 167 -30.79 -20.30 -8.58
C LEU A 167 -30.47 -18.95 -7.91
N VAL A 168 -30.34 -17.90 -8.72
CA VAL A 168 -30.06 -16.52 -8.30
C VAL A 168 -31.28 -15.68 -8.63
N GLU A 169 -32.07 -15.34 -7.62
CA GLU A 169 -33.27 -14.53 -7.75
C GLU A 169 -32.96 -13.09 -7.36
N VAL A 170 -33.10 -12.16 -8.31
CA VAL A 170 -33.05 -10.72 -8.07
C VAL A 170 -34.48 -10.20 -8.05
N ASP A 171 -34.91 -9.61 -6.94
CA ASP A 171 -36.23 -8.99 -6.85
C ASP A 171 -36.10 -7.51 -7.22
N VAL A 172 -36.47 -7.16 -8.44
CA VAL A 172 -36.39 -5.78 -8.95
C VAL A 172 -37.69 -5.00 -8.73
N SER A 173 -38.46 -5.35 -7.68
CA SER A 173 -39.61 -4.56 -7.24
C SER A 173 -39.17 -3.29 -6.50
N TRP A 174 -39.74 -2.17 -6.92
CA TRP A 174 -39.34 -0.84 -6.43
C TRP A 174 -39.56 -0.65 -4.93
N GLU A 175 -40.57 -1.33 -4.36
CA GLU A 175 -40.91 -1.31 -2.94
C GLU A 175 -39.85 -1.97 -2.02
N LEU A 176 -38.95 -2.79 -2.57
CA LEU A 176 -37.84 -3.41 -1.83
C LEU A 176 -36.47 -2.83 -2.20
N SER A 177 -36.39 -2.07 -3.29
CA SER A 177 -35.19 -1.41 -3.79
C SER A 177 -34.78 -0.21 -2.92
N ARG A 178 -33.49 0.15 -2.90
CA ARG A 178 -32.99 1.32 -2.13
C ARG A 178 -31.91 2.06 -2.92
N LYS A 179 -31.81 3.39 -2.77
CA LYS A 179 -30.69 4.15 -3.34
C LYS A 179 -29.41 3.90 -2.55
N ILE A 180 -28.34 3.51 -3.22
CA ILE A 180 -26.97 3.49 -2.68
C ILE A 180 -26.50 4.95 -2.51
N PRO A 181 -25.79 5.31 -1.41
CA PRO A 181 -25.20 6.63 -1.25
C PRO A 181 -24.33 7.03 -2.44
N ASP A 182 -24.40 8.31 -2.82
CA ASP A 182 -23.57 8.89 -3.89
C ASP A 182 -22.06 8.88 -3.54
N THR A 183 -21.69 8.48 -2.33
CA THR A 183 -20.30 8.43 -1.82
C THR A 183 -19.75 7.03 -1.59
N LEU A 184 -20.45 5.94 -1.98
CA LEU A 184 -20.10 4.60 -1.48
C LEU A 184 -18.66 4.19 -1.76
N PHE A 185 -18.11 4.46 -2.95
CA PHE A 185 -16.73 4.08 -3.31
C PHE A 185 -15.86 5.30 -3.65
N GLY A 186 -14.64 5.30 -3.12
CA GLY A 186 -13.64 6.35 -3.30
C GLY A 186 -12.22 5.84 -3.02
N LEU A 187 -11.27 6.78 -2.91
CA LEU A 187 -9.85 6.47 -2.72
C LEU A 187 -9.39 6.79 -1.30
N PHE A 188 -8.42 6.01 -0.85
CA PHE A 188 -7.53 6.34 0.25
C PHE A 188 -6.14 6.72 -0.30
N PHE A 189 -5.50 7.71 0.31
CA PHE A 189 -4.13 8.10 0.02
C PHE A 189 -3.39 8.49 1.30
N GLU A 190 -2.21 7.92 1.49
CA GLU A 190 -1.16 8.40 2.39
C GLU A 190 0.20 8.35 1.68
N GLU A 191 1.22 8.99 2.23
CA GLU A 191 2.59 8.93 1.71
C GLU A 191 3.32 7.66 2.18
N ILE A 192 2.92 6.52 1.61
CA ILE A 192 3.47 5.18 1.82
C ILE A 192 4.04 4.62 0.51
N ASN A 193 5.05 3.75 0.55
CA ASN A 193 5.56 3.07 -0.66
C ASN A 193 5.96 4.03 -1.82
N HIS A 194 6.37 5.26 -1.51
CA HIS A 194 6.56 6.36 -2.46
C HIS A 194 5.30 6.72 -3.27
N ALA A 195 4.11 6.67 -2.67
CA ALA A 195 2.84 6.96 -3.34
C ALA A 195 2.74 8.40 -3.88
N GLY A 196 3.30 9.38 -3.15
CA GLY A 196 3.37 10.78 -3.55
C GLY A 196 4.75 11.12 -4.11
N ALA A 197 5.74 11.28 -3.24
CA ALA A 197 7.12 11.62 -3.56
C ALA A 197 7.80 10.48 -4.34
N GLY A 198 7.94 10.66 -5.65
CA GLY A 198 8.39 9.61 -6.60
C GLY A 198 7.27 8.76 -7.17
N GLY A 199 6.07 8.89 -6.62
CA GLY A 199 4.81 8.34 -7.09
C GLY A 199 4.03 9.37 -7.89
N ILE A 200 2.78 9.65 -7.52
CA ILE A 200 1.87 10.49 -8.31
C ILE A 200 2.37 11.94 -8.47
N TRP A 201 3.20 12.45 -7.57
CA TRP A 201 3.82 13.77 -7.71
C TRP A 201 4.97 13.72 -8.71
N ALA A 202 4.97 14.60 -9.72
CA ALA A 202 5.88 14.50 -10.86
C ALA A 202 7.27 15.15 -10.64
N GLU A 203 7.65 15.44 -9.40
CA GLU A 203 9.03 15.77 -9.04
C GLU A 203 9.93 14.57 -9.36
N LEU A 204 11.01 14.81 -10.12
CA LEU A 204 11.97 13.76 -10.49
C LEU A 204 13.17 13.72 -9.53
N VAL A 205 13.47 14.80 -8.81
CA VAL A 205 14.65 14.89 -7.93
C VAL A 205 14.32 14.44 -6.51
N GLY A 206 14.94 13.35 -6.06
CA GLY A 206 14.89 12.96 -4.65
C GLY A 206 15.81 13.85 -3.80
N ASN A 207 15.40 14.21 -2.57
CA ASN A 207 16.16 15.06 -1.66
C ASN A 207 16.60 16.41 -2.31
N ARG A 208 15.64 17.14 -2.90
CA ARG A 208 15.90 18.39 -3.65
C ARG A 208 16.49 19.54 -2.83
N GLY A 209 16.21 19.57 -1.53
CA GLY A 209 16.68 20.60 -0.59
C GLY A 209 17.81 20.18 0.34
N PHE A 210 18.33 18.95 0.21
CA PHE A 210 19.42 18.41 1.05
C PHE A 210 19.09 18.29 2.56
N GLU A 211 17.81 18.40 2.95
CA GLU A 211 17.33 18.33 4.34
C GLU A 211 17.12 16.88 4.85
N ALA A 212 17.27 15.85 4.01
CA ALA A 212 16.96 14.47 4.39
C ALA A 212 17.78 13.90 5.57
N GLY A 213 18.99 14.42 5.83
CA GLY A 213 19.76 14.11 7.05
C GLY A 213 19.37 14.90 8.30
N GLY A 214 18.32 15.73 8.21
CA GLY A 214 17.89 16.66 9.23
C GLY A 214 18.80 17.88 9.39
N PRO A 215 18.61 18.70 10.44
CA PRO A 215 19.26 20.00 10.61
C PRO A 215 20.75 19.94 11.00
N HIS A 216 21.39 18.78 10.85
CA HIS A 216 22.79 18.53 11.18
C HIS A 216 23.65 18.64 9.92
N THR A 217 24.83 19.26 10.04
CA THR A 217 25.76 19.41 8.91
C THR A 217 27.09 18.70 9.19
N PRO A 218 27.61 17.86 8.26
CA PRO A 218 27.00 17.52 6.96
C PRO A 218 25.68 16.73 7.11
N SER A 219 24.66 17.17 6.38
CA SER A 219 23.39 16.47 6.17
C SER A 219 23.62 15.35 5.14
N ASP A 220 22.73 14.37 5.15
CA ASP A 220 22.69 13.33 4.14
C ASP A 220 22.25 13.91 2.80
N ILE A 221 23.00 13.55 1.76
CA ILE A 221 22.74 13.96 0.39
C ILE A 221 22.17 12.83 -0.45
N ASP A 222 21.94 11.62 0.08
CA ASP A 222 21.28 10.54 -0.69
C ASP A 222 19.94 11.03 -1.30
N PRO A 223 19.63 10.74 -2.58
CA PRO A 223 20.34 9.86 -3.51
C PRO A 223 21.40 10.56 -4.39
N TRP A 224 21.81 11.79 -4.06
CA TRP A 224 22.86 12.50 -4.80
C TRP A 224 24.22 11.79 -4.69
N SER A 225 24.99 11.84 -5.78
CA SER A 225 26.29 11.18 -5.91
C SER A 225 27.29 12.02 -6.70
N ILE A 226 28.59 11.75 -6.51
CA ILE A 226 29.68 12.59 -7.04
C ILE A 226 30.09 12.13 -8.45
N ILE A 227 30.28 13.09 -9.37
CA ILE A 227 30.97 12.92 -10.65
C ILE A 227 32.41 13.46 -10.48
N GLY A 228 33.39 12.56 -10.37
CA GLY A 228 34.79 12.92 -10.16
C GLY A 228 35.46 12.08 -9.09
N ASP A 229 36.56 12.58 -8.53
CA ASP A 229 37.30 11.97 -7.43
C ASP A 229 37.81 13.03 -6.43
N ASP A 230 38.31 12.58 -5.27
CA ASP A 230 38.86 13.43 -4.21
C ASP A 230 40.02 14.37 -4.67
N SER A 231 40.59 14.15 -5.85
CA SER A 231 41.63 15.02 -6.43
C SER A 231 41.07 16.17 -7.26
N SER A 232 39.81 16.06 -7.67
CA SER A 232 39.16 16.94 -8.64
C SER A 232 37.93 17.66 -8.08
N ILE A 233 37.27 17.11 -7.06
CA ILE A 233 36.07 17.70 -6.43
C ILE A 233 35.95 17.36 -4.95
N TYR A 234 35.37 18.26 -4.16
CA TYR A 234 34.99 18.05 -2.77
C TYR A 234 33.55 18.52 -2.54
N ILE A 235 32.70 17.62 -2.03
CA ILE A 235 31.29 17.89 -1.73
C ILE A 235 31.09 17.88 -0.21
N THR A 236 30.32 18.85 0.29
CA THR A 236 29.82 18.87 1.68
C THR A 236 28.50 19.63 1.73
N THR A 237 27.84 19.66 2.89
CA THR A 237 26.63 20.44 3.15
C THR A 237 26.86 21.38 4.33
N ASP A 238 26.39 22.62 4.22
CA ASP A 238 26.50 23.65 5.25
C ASP A 238 25.17 24.39 5.44
N ARG A 239 25.05 25.23 6.48
CA ARG A 239 23.81 25.97 6.79
C ARG A 239 23.76 27.35 6.14
N SER A 240 24.08 27.44 4.84
CA SER A 240 24.20 28.73 4.13
C SER A 240 23.02 29.09 3.22
N SER A 241 21.95 28.28 3.19
CA SER A 241 20.76 28.55 2.36
C SER A 241 20.16 29.95 2.58
N CYS A 242 19.48 30.45 1.56
CA CYS A 242 18.63 31.64 1.65
C CYS A 242 17.27 31.39 2.34
N PHE A 243 16.87 30.14 2.54
CA PHE A 243 15.62 29.78 3.21
C PHE A 243 15.85 29.52 4.70
N SER A 244 15.06 30.15 5.56
CA SER A 244 15.27 30.03 7.02
C SER A 244 14.76 28.70 7.60
N GLN A 245 13.82 28.04 6.92
CA GLN A 245 13.29 26.72 7.30
C GLN A 245 14.12 25.60 6.66
N ASN A 246 14.40 25.71 5.36
CA ASN A 246 15.34 24.87 4.61
C ASN A 246 16.76 25.45 4.72
N SER A 247 17.42 25.28 5.87
CA SER A 247 18.70 25.95 6.13
C SER A 247 19.92 25.31 5.47
N VAL A 248 19.82 24.05 5.03
CA VAL A 248 20.92 23.28 4.46
C VAL A 248 21.12 23.64 2.98
N ALA A 249 22.37 23.72 2.56
CA ALA A 249 22.77 23.87 1.16
C ALA A 249 23.93 22.92 0.84
N LEU A 250 23.94 22.37 -0.37
CA LEU A 250 25.07 21.57 -0.86
C LEU A 250 26.15 22.50 -1.38
N ARG A 251 27.35 22.38 -0.81
CA ARG A 251 28.57 23.09 -1.21
C ARG A 251 29.47 22.18 -2.05
N MET A 252 29.63 22.55 -3.32
CA MET A 252 30.47 21.90 -4.30
C MET A 252 31.75 22.72 -4.54
N GLU A 253 32.90 22.18 -4.17
CA GLU A 253 34.22 22.79 -4.40
C GLU A 253 34.99 22.02 -5.47
N ILE A 254 35.26 22.68 -6.59
CA ILE A 254 35.96 22.10 -7.74
C ILE A 254 37.46 22.38 -7.58
N LEU A 255 38.27 21.33 -7.54
CA LEU A 255 39.69 21.39 -7.22
C LEU A 255 40.61 21.32 -8.46
N CYS A 256 40.09 20.82 -9.58
CA CYS A 256 40.83 20.67 -10.84
C CYS A 256 40.94 21.98 -11.62
N ASP A 257 42.17 22.30 -12.09
CA ASP A 257 42.40 23.37 -13.09
C ASP A 257 42.21 22.85 -14.52
N ASN A 258 42.42 21.54 -14.73
CA ASN A 258 42.18 20.82 -15.98
C ASN A 258 41.26 19.63 -15.68
N CYS A 259 39.96 19.90 -15.53
CA CYS A 259 38.98 18.85 -15.22
C CYS A 259 38.80 17.86 -16.39
N PRO A 260 38.33 16.62 -16.14
CA PRO A 260 38.00 15.66 -17.18
C PRO A 260 36.98 16.19 -18.20
N ALA A 261 36.93 15.57 -19.38
CA ALA A 261 35.89 15.87 -20.38
C ALA A 261 34.50 15.54 -19.81
N GLY A 262 33.56 16.48 -19.92
CA GLY A 262 32.25 16.44 -19.24
C GLY A 262 32.22 17.18 -17.88
N GLY A 263 33.38 17.55 -17.34
CA GLY A 263 33.52 18.24 -16.06
C GLY A 263 33.50 17.29 -14.86
N VAL A 264 33.43 17.89 -13.66
CA VAL A 264 33.15 17.22 -12.39
C VAL A 264 31.95 17.88 -11.73
N GLY A 265 31.26 17.17 -10.84
CA GLY A 265 30.05 17.67 -10.24
C GLY A 265 29.30 16.67 -9.38
N ILE A 266 27.97 16.76 -9.43
CA ILE A 266 27.04 15.84 -8.75
C ILE A 266 25.98 15.34 -9.73
N TYR A 267 25.35 14.20 -9.41
CA TYR A 267 24.14 13.75 -10.07
C TYR A 267 23.08 13.28 -9.08
N ASN A 268 21.81 13.38 -9.48
CA ASN A 268 20.67 12.78 -8.80
C ASN A 268 20.02 11.73 -9.73
N PRO A 269 19.88 10.46 -9.33
CA PRO A 269 19.22 9.43 -10.13
C PRO A 269 17.68 9.54 -10.09
N GLY A 270 17.13 10.43 -9.28
CA GLY A 270 15.71 10.45 -8.95
C GLY A 270 15.28 9.19 -8.19
N PHE A 271 14.00 8.88 -8.28
CA PHE A 271 13.37 7.72 -7.63
C PHE A 271 13.65 6.43 -8.42
N TRP A 272 14.87 5.91 -8.29
CA TRP A 272 15.44 4.76 -9.02
C TRP A 272 15.49 4.92 -10.55
N GLY A 273 15.67 6.16 -11.01
CA GLY A 273 15.77 6.54 -12.42
C GLY A 273 14.70 7.54 -12.83
N MET A 274 15.06 8.47 -13.70
CA MET A 274 14.12 9.40 -14.33
C MET A 274 13.70 8.88 -15.71
N ASN A 275 12.40 8.90 -16.03
CA ASN A 275 11.92 8.58 -17.38
C ASN A 275 11.98 9.83 -18.29
N ILE A 276 13.05 9.92 -19.06
CA ILE A 276 13.27 11.01 -20.00
C ILE A 276 12.88 10.53 -21.40
N GLU A 277 12.02 11.27 -22.09
CA GLU A 277 11.44 10.90 -23.38
C GLU A 277 11.78 11.95 -24.45
N GLU A 278 12.17 11.48 -25.64
CA GLU A 278 12.50 12.33 -26.79
C GLU A 278 11.36 13.30 -27.14
N GLY A 279 11.71 14.57 -27.36
CA GLY A 279 10.76 15.64 -27.67
C GLY A 279 10.02 16.22 -26.46
N LYS A 280 10.12 15.62 -25.26
CA LYS A 280 9.57 16.22 -24.04
C LYS A 280 10.51 17.26 -23.44
N ALA A 281 9.91 18.21 -22.74
CA ALA A 281 10.59 19.31 -22.08
C ALA A 281 10.50 19.16 -20.55
N TYR A 282 11.60 19.34 -19.85
CA TYR A 282 11.71 19.21 -18.41
C TYR A 282 12.15 20.55 -17.81
N ASN A 283 11.39 21.07 -16.86
CA ASN A 283 11.65 22.36 -16.22
C ASN A 283 12.56 22.12 -15.00
N LEU A 284 13.77 22.64 -15.06
CA LEU A 284 14.75 22.65 -13.98
C LEU A 284 14.69 23.99 -13.25
N VAL A 285 14.46 23.94 -11.95
CA VAL A 285 14.57 25.08 -11.03
C VAL A 285 15.65 24.76 -10.01
N MET A 286 16.55 25.70 -9.76
CA MET A 286 17.53 25.57 -8.68
C MET A 286 17.96 26.93 -8.16
N TYR A 287 18.28 27.01 -6.88
CA TYR A 287 18.93 28.17 -6.27
C TYR A 287 20.43 27.93 -6.29
N VAL A 288 21.18 28.91 -6.80
CA VAL A 288 22.63 28.79 -7.00
C VAL A 288 23.34 30.02 -6.43
N ARG A 289 24.51 29.81 -5.84
CA ARG A 289 25.42 30.86 -5.38
C ARG A 289 26.87 30.45 -5.63
N SER A 290 27.76 31.41 -5.89
CA SER A 290 29.21 31.19 -5.99
C SER A 290 30.00 32.43 -5.57
N LEU A 291 31.26 32.23 -5.16
CA LEU A 291 32.20 33.33 -4.91
C LEU A 291 32.97 33.72 -6.18
N GLU A 292 32.95 32.87 -7.20
CA GLU A 292 33.65 33.06 -8.46
C GLU A 292 32.68 33.13 -9.65
N SER A 293 33.20 33.45 -10.84
CA SER A 293 32.42 33.36 -12.08
C SER A 293 32.18 31.88 -12.44
N VAL A 294 30.93 31.45 -12.48
CA VAL A 294 30.55 30.06 -12.73
C VAL A 294 30.57 29.70 -14.22
N ASP A 295 30.87 28.43 -14.50
CA ASP A 295 30.58 27.72 -15.76
C ASP A 295 29.96 26.38 -15.37
N LEU A 296 28.63 26.29 -15.39
CA LEU A 296 27.85 25.17 -14.86
C LEU A 296 26.98 24.61 -15.98
N THR A 297 26.99 23.30 -16.19
CA THR A 297 26.10 22.61 -17.13
C THR A 297 25.17 21.68 -16.37
N ALA A 298 23.87 21.87 -16.59
CA ALA A 298 22.85 20.91 -16.19
C ALA A 298 22.56 19.96 -17.36
N SER A 299 22.61 18.66 -17.12
CA SER A 299 22.39 17.63 -18.14
C SER A 299 21.38 16.58 -17.69
N LEU A 300 20.59 16.06 -18.63
CA LEU A 300 19.89 14.80 -18.47
C LEU A 300 20.68 13.73 -19.22
N THR A 301 21.05 12.66 -18.54
CA THR A 301 21.78 11.53 -19.13
C THR A 301 21.10 10.21 -18.78
N CYS A 302 21.36 9.14 -19.54
CA CYS A 302 21.12 7.79 -19.02
C CYS A 302 21.90 7.56 -17.71
N SER A 303 21.50 6.54 -16.95
CA SER A 303 22.05 6.20 -15.62
C SER A 303 23.56 5.97 -15.58
N ASP A 304 24.20 5.64 -16.70
CA ASP A 304 25.64 5.47 -16.84
C ASP A 304 26.43 6.77 -17.11
N GLY A 305 25.73 7.87 -17.43
CA GLY A 305 26.32 9.15 -17.82
C GLY A 305 26.86 9.21 -19.26
N LEU A 306 26.74 8.13 -20.05
CA LEU A 306 27.36 8.05 -21.37
C LEU A 306 26.48 8.62 -22.48
N GLN A 307 25.16 8.45 -22.38
CA GLN A 307 24.20 9.02 -23.32
C GLN A 307 23.61 10.31 -22.75
N ASN A 308 24.03 11.46 -23.31
CA ASN A 308 23.40 12.75 -23.04
C ASN A 308 22.08 12.86 -23.81
N LEU A 309 21.02 13.28 -23.12
CA LEU A 309 19.65 13.40 -23.62
C LEU A 309 19.26 14.86 -23.78
N ALA A 310 19.68 15.71 -22.84
CA ALA A 310 19.55 17.17 -22.91
C ALA A 310 20.69 17.82 -22.13
N SER A 311 21.09 19.03 -22.51
CA SER A 311 22.06 19.85 -21.77
C SER A 311 21.72 21.33 -21.89
N VAL A 312 21.97 22.09 -20.82
CA VAL A 312 21.93 23.56 -20.80
C VAL A 312 23.06 24.09 -19.91
N SER A 313 23.77 25.12 -20.39
CA SER A 313 24.93 25.68 -19.69
C SER A 313 24.67 27.12 -19.24
N ILE A 314 25.09 27.42 -18.02
CA ILE A 314 25.00 28.72 -17.35
C ILE A 314 26.39 29.34 -17.33
N GLN A 315 26.53 30.47 -18.02
CA GLN A 315 27.78 31.24 -18.09
C GLN A 315 27.47 32.73 -18.01
N GLY A 316 28.32 33.49 -17.33
CA GLY A 316 28.25 34.96 -17.30
C GLY A 316 27.13 35.56 -16.43
N ILE A 317 26.43 34.76 -15.63
CA ILE A 317 25.46 35.23 -14.63
C ILE A 317 26.21 35.62 -13.34
N ASP A 318 25.80 36.71 -12.69
CA ASP A 318 26.26 37.06 -11.34
C ASP A 318 25.54 36.18 -10.31
N LEU A 319 26.31 35.33 -9.64
CA LEU A 319 25.86 34.39 -8.60
C LEU A 319 26.48 34.71 -7.23
N SER A 320 26.97 35.95 -7.03
CA SER A 320 27.56 36.38 -5.76
C SER A 320 26.59 36.28 -4.56
N ASN A 321 25.30 36.39 -4.84
CA ASN A 321 24.19 36.10 -3.94
C ASN A 321 23.40 34.88 -4.44
N TRP A 322 22.58 34.30 -3.56
CA TRP A 322 21.62 33.26 -3.93
C TRP A 322 20.67 33.77 -5.02
N THR A 323 20.67 33.08 -6.15
CA THR A 323 19.89 33.43 -7.34
C THR A 323 19.09 32.22 -7.79
N LYS A 324 17.77 32.39 -7.98
CA LYS A 324 16.92 31.39 -8.63
C LYS A 324 17.28 31.30 -10.11
N ILE A 325 17.57 30.10 -10.58
CA ILE A 325 17.81 29.78 -11.98
C ILE A 325 16.70 28.85 -12.46
N GLU A 326 16.06 29.22 -13.56
CA GLU A 326 14.96 28.49 -14.18
C GLU A 326 15.33 28.21 -15.64
N MET A 327 15.31 26.94 -16.03
CA MET A 327 15.73 26.48 -17.36
C MET A 327 14.83 25.35 -17.85
N GLN A 328 14.76 25.17 -19.16
CA GLN A 328 14.04 24.07 -19.77
C GLN A 328 14.98 23.17 -20.57
N LEU A 329 15.01 21.89 -20.24
CA LEU A 329 15.78 20.85 -20.92
C LEU A 329 14.88 20.12 -21.91
N LEU A 330 15.10 20.32 -23.21
CA LEU A 330 14.40 19.62 -24.28
C LEU A 330 15.14 18.34 -24.66
N ALA A 331 14.56 17.18 -24.35
CA ALA A 331 15.17 15.89 -24.58
C ALA A 331 15.28 15.55 -26.08
N GLN A 332 16.49 15.18 -26.51
CA GLN A 332 16.86 14.75 -27.86
C GLN A 332 16.93 13.22 -27.99
N GLY A 333 16.47 12.48 -26.99
CA GLY A 333 16.45 11.02 -26.96
C GLY A 333 15.72 10.49 -25.75
N THR A 334 15.33 9.22 -25.80
CA THR A 334 14.58 8.54 -24.73
C THR A 334 15.48 7.63 -23.89
N CYS A 335 15.39 7.73 -22.56
CA CYS A 335 16.00 6.80 -21.63
C CYS A 335 15.17 6.68 -20.34
N ARG A 336 14.74 5.46 -20.02
CA ARG A 336 13.81 5.14 -18.91
C ARG A 336 14.44 5.14 -17.52
N ALA A 337 15.77 5.02 -17.48
CA ALA A 337 16.59 5.08 -16.28
C ALA A 337 17.64 6.17 -16.52
N SER A 338 17.25 7.42 -16.28
CA SER A 338 18.10 8.60 -16.44
C SER A 338 18.46 9.24 -15.10
N ARG A 339 19.36 10.22 -15.13
CA ARG A 339 19.78 11.04 -13.99
C ARG A 339 19.91 12.51 -14.42
N LEU A 340 19.73 13.41 -13.48
CA LEU A 340 20.11 14.82 -13.60
C LEU A 340 21.57 14.98 -13.16
N GLU A 341 22.42 15.56 -13.99
CA GLU A 341 23.81 15.91 -13.66
C GLU A 341 23.98 17.43 -13.59
N LEU A 342 24.74 17.90 -12.60
CA LEU A 342 25.17 19.29 -12.45
C LEU A 342 26.70 19.31 -12.42
N THR A 343 27.33 19.65 -13.55
CA THR A 343 28.80 19.59 -13.71
C THR A 343 29.43 20.92 -14.09
N SER A 344 30.72 21.06 -13.79
CA SER A 344 31.55 22.19 -14.19
C SER A 344 32.94 21.74 -14.58
N MET A 345 33.55 22.46 -15.53
CA MET A 345 34.95 22.30 -15.91
C MET A 345 35.87 23.32 -15.23
N LYS A 346 35.34 24.19 -14.37
CA LYS A 346 36.01 25.39 -13.89
C LYS A 346 36.16 25.38 -12.37
N ARG A 347 37.41 25.50 -11.90
CA ARG A 347 37.75 25.70 -10.49
C ARG A 347 36.94 26.84 -9.84
N GLY A 348 36.36 26.56 -8.68
CA GLY A 348 35.57 27.51 -7.90
C GLY A 348 34.71 26.78 -6.85
N VAL A 349 33.93 27.54 -6.10
CA VAL A 349 32.97 27.02 -5.12
C VAL A 349 31.56 27.40 -5.54
N ILE A 350 30.69 26.41 -5.68
CA ILE A 350 29.28 26.58 -6.06
C ILE A 350 28.42 25.99 -4.93
N TRP A 351 27.42 26.73 -4.48
CA TRP A 351 26.37 26.21 -3.60
C TRP A 351 25.09 26.00 -4.39
N PHE A 352 24.38 24.92 -4.05
CA PHE A 352 23.08 24.57 -4.58
C PHE A 352 22.08 24.39 -3.44
N ASP A 353 20.84 24.76 -3.72
CA ASP A 353 19.68 24.46 -2.89
C ASP A 353 18.41 24.39 -3.76
N GLN A 354 17.38 23.70 -3.27
CA GLN A 354 16.05 23.56 -3.87
C GLN A 354 16.10 23.24 -5.36
N VAL A 355 16.75 22.11 -5.70
CA VAL A 355 16.95 21.63 -7.07
C VAL A 355 15.77 20.75 -7.50
N SER A 356 14.78 21.32 -8.17
CA SER A 356 13.59 20.62 -8.68
C SER A 356 13.69 20.36 -10.18
N LEU A 357 13.23 19.18 -10.64
CA LEU A 357 13.07 18.87 -12.05
C LEU A 357 11.71 18.21 -12.28
N MET A 358 10.79 18.94 -12.94
CA MET A 358 9.47 18.40 -13.29
C MET A 358 9.29 18.31 -14.81
N PRO A 359 8.59 17.28 -15.34
CA PRO A 359 8.09 17.30 -16.71
C PRO A 359 7.21 18.54 -16.94
N SER A 360 7.33 19.17 -18.11
CA SER A 360 6.46 20.32 -18.47
C SER A 360 5.01 19.92 -18.69
N ASP A 361 4.76 18.62 -18.93
CA ASP A 361 3.47 18.10 -19.35
C ASP A 361 2.84 17.21 -18.25
N THR A 362 2.64 17.76 -17.05
CA THR A 362 1.89 17.11 -15.97
C THR A 362 0.39 17.08 -16.26
N TYR A 363 -0.38 16.30 -15.48
CA TYR A 363 -1.84 16.25 -15.61
C TYR A 363 -2.44 17.63 -15.33
N LYS A 364 -3.17 18.18 -16.31
CA LYS A 364 -3.70 19.57 -16.35
C LYS A 364 -2.69 20.71 -16.10
N GLY A 365 -1.40 20.41 -15.91
CA GLY A 365 -0.41 21.37 -15.43
C GLY A 365 -0.31 21.46 -13.90
N HIS A 366 -1.04 20.63 -13.14
CA HIS A 366 -1.16 20.70 -11.68
C HIS A 366 -0.09 19.88 -10.91
N GLY A 367 0.93 19.35 -11.60
CA GLY A 367 2.07 18.67 -10.96
C GLY A 367 1.97 17.13 -10.86
N PHE A 368 0.84 16.52 -11.23
CA PHE A 368 0.67 15.07 -11.17
C PHE A 368 1.16 14.31 -12.41
N ARG A 369 1.63 13.08 -12.22
CA ARG A 369 1.92 12.12 -13.31
C ARG A 369 0.61 11.69 -13.98
N LYS A 370 0.54 11.89 -15.30
CA LYS A 370 -0.67 11.64 -16.11
C LYS A 370 -1.12 10.19 -16.02
N GLU A 371 -0.19 9.26 -16.19
CA GLU A 371 -0.46 7.83 -16.30
C GLU A 371 -1.01 7.22 -15.01
N LEU A 372 -0.53 7.67 -13.84
CA LEU A 372 -1.09 7.28 -12.54
C LEU A 372 -2.44 7.98 -12.29
N THR A 373 -2.57 9.26 -12.65
CA THR A 373 -3.84 10.00 -12.53
C THR A 373 -4.95 9.38 -13.39
N TYR A 374 -4.65 8.90 -14.61
CA TYR A 374 -5.62 8.21 -15.46
C TYR A 374 -6.12 6.90 -14.86
N MET A 375 -5.27 6.17 -14.11
CA MET A 375 -5.72 4.98 -13.39
C MET A 375 -6.69 5.34 -12.25
N LEU A 376 -6.49 6.47 -11.57
CA LEU A 376 -7.44 6.95 -10.56
C LEU A 376 -8.79 7.37 -11.17
N LEU A 377 -8.76 8.03 -12.33
CA LEU A 377 -9.98 8.45 -13.05
C LEU A 377 -10.83 7.26 -13.52
N GLU A 378 -10.20 6.15 -13.92
CA GLU A 378 -10.91 4.92 -14.35
C GLU A 378 -11.73 4.29 -13.22
N LEU A 379 -11.31 4.46 -11.96
CA LEU A 379 -12.05 4.01 -10.77
C LEU A 379 -13.28 4.87 -10.45
N ARG A 380 -13.42 6.06 -11.08
CA ARG A 380 -14.50 7.05 -10.84
C ARG A 380 -14.80 7.33 -9.36
N PRO A 381 -13.79 7.67 -8.55
CA PRO A 381 -13.95 7.79 -7.10
C PRO A 381 -14.83 8.97 -6.71
N GLN A 382 -15.69 8.76 -5.71
CA GLN A 382 -16.61 9.81 -5.22
C GLN A 382 -16.02 10.64 -4.09
N PHE A 383 -14.95 10.15 -3.46
CA PHE A 383 -14.19 10.84 -2.42
C PHE A 383 -12.68 10.49 -2.48
N LEU A 384 -11.87 11.32 -1.83
CA LEU A 384 -10.45 11.07 -1.57
C LEU A 384 -10.17 11.31 -0.07
N ARG A 385 -9.82 10.25 0.68
CA ARG A 385 -9.30 10.32 2.06
C ARG A 385 -7.82 10.60 2.02
N PHE A 386 -7.41 11.76 2.50
CA PHE A 386 -6.00 12.19 2.51
C PHE A 386 -5.70 13.04 3.76
N PRO A 387 -4.43 13.17 4.15
CA PRO A 387 -3.24 12.50 3.63
C PRO A 387 -2.96 11.28 4.52
N GLY A 388 -3.98 10.44 4.70
CA GLY A 388 -4.33 9.74 5.95
C GLY A 388 -3.37 8.65 6.43
N GLY A 389 -3.94 7.61 7.04
CA GLY A 389 -3.12 6.54 7.63
C GLY A 389 -2.14 7.08 8.68
N CYS A 390 -1.10 6.31 8.92
CA CYS A 390 -0.09 6.60 9.92
C CYS A 390 0.79 7.82 9.54
N PHE A 391 0.80 8.26 8.28
CA PHE A 391 1.50 9.48 7.86
C PHE A 391 0.98 10.76 8.59
N VAL A 392 -0.31 10.81 8.93
CA VAL A 392 -0.89 11.91 9.72
C VAL A 392 -0.44 11.87 11.18
N GLU A 393 -0.22 10.68 11.73
CA GLU A 393 0.18 10.46 13.13
C GLU A 393 1.69 10.68 13.34
N GLY A 394 2.51 10.13 12.44
CA GLY A 394 3.91 9.83 12.69
C GLY A 394 4.10 8.72 13.74
N ASP A 395 5.32 8.18 13.82
CA ASP A 395 5.73 7.39 14.99
C ASP A 395 5.86 8.33 16.21
N TRP A 396 6.40 9.53 15.97
CA TRP A 396 6.54 10.62 16.94
C TRP A 396 5.88 11.91 16.46
N LEU A 397 5.25 12.68 17.35
CA LEU A 397 4.50 13.91 16.99
C LEU A 397 5.36 14.99 16.31
N ARG A 398 6.68 14.95 16.47
CA ARG A 398 7.64 15.83 15.77
C ARG A 398 7.73 15.59 14.26
N ASN A 399 7.29 14.41 13.81
CA ASN A 399 7.36 13.91 12.43
C ASN A 399 5.96 13.72 11.81
N ALA A 400 4.90 14.08 12.54
CA ALA A 400 3.52 14.06 12.06
C ALA A 400 3.27 15.13 10.99
N PHE A 401 2.47 14.83 9.96
CA PHE A 401 2.11 15.77 8.89
C PHE A 401 1.58 17.12 9.40
N ARG A 402 2.16 18.23 8.92
CA ARG A 402 1.78 19.61 9.29
C ARG A 402 1.29 20.40 8.07
N TRP A 403 -0.04 20.38 7.84
CA TRP A 403 -0.67 21.01 6.67
C TRP A 403 -0.15 22.42 6.35
N ARG A 404 0.08 23.24 7.38
CA ARG A 404 0.49 24.63 7.28
C ARG A 404 1.92 24.82 6.80
N GLU A 405 2.76 23.80 6.95
CA GLU A 405 4.14 23.72 6.45
C GLU A 405 4.17 23.20 5.00
N THR A 406 3.06 22.63 4.52
CA THR A 406 2.88 22.06 3.17
C THR A 406 2.16 22.99 2.18
N ILE A 407 2.04 24.28 2.50
CA ILE A 407 1.38 25.28 1.64
C ILE A 407 2.31 26.47 1.34
N GLY A 408 1.95 27.26 0.34
CA GLY A 408 2.81 28.33 -0.18
C GLY A 408 3.92 27.81 -1.10
N PRO A 409 4.95 28.63 -1.36
CA PRO A 409 6.05 28.31 -2.27
C PRO A 409 6.79 27.05 -1.84
N TRP A 410 6.96 26.09 -2.76
CA TRP A 410 7.51 24.76 -2.46
C TRP A 410 8.96 24.83 -1.96
N GLU A 411 9.73 25.83 -2.39
CA GLU A 411 11.12 26.05 -1.98
C GLU A 411 11.27 26.46 -0.49
N GLN A 412 10.17 26.82 0.16
CA GLN A 412 10.10 27.20 1.58
C GLN A 412 9.46 26.14 2.47
N ARG A 413 8.92 25.05 1.90
CA ARG A 413 8.35 23.93 2.66
C ARG A 413 9.50 23.13 3.27
N PRO A 414 9.52 22.87 4.60
CA PRO A 414 10.64 22.20 5.26
C PRO A 414 10.82 20.74 4.81
N GLY A 415 9.73 20.10 4.38
CA GLY A 415 9.68 18.64 4.34
C GLY A 415 9.68 18.04 5.75
N HIS A 416 9.52 16.73 5.84
CA HIS A 416 9.71 15.99 7.07
C HIS A 416 10.07 14.53 6.82
N PHE A 417 10.69 13.89 7.83
CA PHE A 417 10.96 12.46 7.80
C PHE A 417 9.70 11.69 8.18
N GLY A 418 9.11 10.98 7.21
CA GLY A 418 7.99 10.07 7.45
C GLY A 418 8.49 8.83 8.18
N ASP A 419 8.61 8.91 9.50
CA ASP A 419 9.30 7.91 10.33
C ASP A 419 8.58 6.55 10.44
N VAL A 420 7.28 6.50 10.12
CA VAL A 420 6.53 5.24 9.98
C VAL A 420 6.98 4.45 8.74
N TRP A 421 7.16 5.16 7.62
CA TRP A 421 7.49 4.55 6.31
C TRP A 421 8.99 4.65 5.95
N ASN A 422 9.78 5.32 6.81
CA ASN A 422 11.24 5.38 6.79
C ASN A 422 11.85 6.06 5.53
N TYR A 423 11.21 7.12 5.02
CA TYR A 423 11.82 8.00 4.01
C TYR A 423 11.50 9.48 4.24
N TRP A 424 12.29 10.34 3.61
CA TRP A 424 12.10 11.79 3.65
C TRP A 424 11.07 12.25 2.61
N THR A 425 10.14 13.10 3.03
CA THR A 425 9.17 13.76 2.15
C THR A 425 9.55 15.23 2.01
N ASP A 426 9.44 15.78 0.81
CA ASP A 426 9.77 17.19 0.53
C ASP A 426 8.54 18.12 0.68
N ASP A 427 7.42 17.58 1.17
CA ASP A 427 6.09 18.18 1.23
C ASP A 427 5.66 18.91 -0.06
N GLY A 428 6.16 18.47 -1.22
CA GLY A 428 5.76 18.96 -2.54
C GLY A 428 4.29 18.62 -2.85
N LEU A 429 3.85 17.42 -2.46
CA LEU A 429 2.45 17.01 -2.44
C LEU A 429 1.82 17.40 -1.09
N GLY A 430 1.42 18.67 -0.97
CA GLY A 430 0.90 19.24 0.26
C GLY A 430 -0.62 19.33 0.32
N TYR A 431 -1.13 20.02 1.35
CA TYR A 431 -2.57 20.17 1.60
C TYR A 431 -3.32 20.79 0.41
N TYR A 432 -2.72 21.79 -0.24
CA TYR A 432 -3.28 22.41 -1.45
C TYR A 432 -3.33 21.42 -2.62
N GLU A 433 -2.23 20.71 -2.87
CA GLU A 433 -2.12 19.79 -3.98
C GLU A 433 -3.10 18.61 -3.82
N PHE A 434 -3.31 18.09 -2.61
CA PHE A 434 -4.35 17.06 -2.38
C PHE A 434 -5.78 17.56 -2.61
N LEU A 435 -6.09 18.81 -2.23
CA LEU A 435 -7.40 19.42 -2.52
C LEU A 435 -7.60 19.58 -4.03
N GLN A 436 -6.55 19.99 -4.75
CA GLN A 436 -6.54 20.08 -6.20
C GLN A 436 -6.70 18.70 -6.87
N LEU A 437 -6.07 17.65 -6.32
CA LEU A 437 -6.22 16.27 -6.81
C LEU A 437 -7.65 15.76 -6.64
N ALA A 438 -8.29 16.03 -5.49
CA ALA A 438 -9.68 15.67 -5.27
C ALA A 438 -10.61 16.34 -6.30
N GLU A 439 -10.45 17.64 -6.52
CA GLU A 439 -11.19 18.37 -7.56
C GLU A 439 -10.90 17.83 -8.97
N ASP A 440 -9.64 17.49 -9.26
CA ASP A 440 -9.21 16.97 -10.56
C ASP A 440 -9.82 15.63 -10.92
N LEU A 441 -10.06 14.79 -9.91
CA LEU A 441 -10.76 13.51 -10.00
C LEU A 441 -12.29 13.64 -9.97
N GLY A 442 -12.83 14.82 -9.69
CA GLY A 442 -14.27 15.03 -9.43
C GLY A 442 -14.76 14.46 -8.09
N ALA A 443 -13.84 14.20 -7.16
CA ALA A 443 -14.07 13.55 -5.88
C ALA A 443 -14.24 14.56 -4.73
N SER A 444 -15.03 14.20 -3.71
CA SER A 444 -15.13 15.00 -2.48
C SER A 444 -13.91 14.79 -1.58
N PRO A 445 -13.18 15.85 -1.17
CA PRO A 445 -12.07 15.71 -0.23
C PRO A 445 -12.57 15.33 1.18
N ILE A 446 -11.94 14.31 1.78
CA ILE A 446 -12.06 13.96 3.20
C ILE A 446 -10.72 14.31 3.86
N TRP A 447 -10.73 15.34 4.70
CA TRP A 447 -9.54 15.83 5.38
C TRP A 447 -9.28 15.04 6.67
N VAL A 448 -8.21 14.25 6.68
CA VAL A 448 -7.70 13.54 7.86
C VAL A 448 -6.66 14.42 8.55
N PHE A 449 -6.79 14.64 9.86
CA PHE A 449 -5.85 15.47 10.62
C PHE A 449 -5.44 14.85 11.95
N ASN A 450 -4.26 15.24 12.44
CA ASN A 450 -3.68 14.71 13.67
C ASN A 450 -4.47 15.15 14.91
N ALA A 451 -4.97 14.20 15.70
CA ALA A 451 -5.77 14.46 16.91
C ALA A 451 -4.95 14.82 18.17
N GLY A 452 -3.69 15.24 17.98
CA GLY A 452 -2.70 15.40 19.05
C GLY A 452 -2.07 14.08 19.48
N ILE A 453 -1.94 13.11 18.57
CA ILE A 453 -1.47 11.76 18.86
C ILE A 453 -0.49 11.30 17.76
N SER A 454 0.51 10.51 18.15
CA SER A 454 1.33 9.68 17.26
C SER A 454 1.36 8.24 17.79
N HIS A 455 2.06 7.30 17.15
CA HIS A 455 2.22 5.95 17.72
C HIS A 455 2.79 5.95 19.15
N HIS A 456 3.66 6.90 19.50
CA HIS A 456 4.35 6.98 20.79
C HIS A 456 4.06 8.21 21.66
N ASP A 457 3.56 9.31 21.12
CA ASP A 457 3.23 10.53 21.87
C ASP A 457 1.71 10.77 21.94
N GLU A 458 1.23 11.32 23.05
CA GLU A 458 -0.15 11.82 23.19
C GLU A 458 -0.17 13.20 23.86
N VAL A 459 -0.96 14.13 23.31
CA VAL A 459 -1.19 15.46 23.87
C VAL A 459 -2.39 15.42 24.82
N ASP A 460 -2.16 15.79 26.08
CA ASP A 460 -3.19 15.91 27.10
C ASP A 460 -4.30 16.88 26.67
N THR A 461 -5.57 16.45 26.81
CA THR A 461 -6.77 17.20 26.43
C THR A 461 -6.85 18.60 27.04
N THR A 462 -6.18 18.87 28.17
CA THR A 462 -6.12 20.21 28.79
C THR A 462 -5.29 21.22 27.99
N VAL A 463 -4.46 20.76 27.05
CA VAL A 463 -3.54 21.59 26.23
C VAL A 463 -3.67 21.35 24.72
N ILE A 464 -4.70 20.62 24.26
CA ILE A 464 -4.93 20.30 22.82
C ILE A 464 -5.35 21.52 21.97
N GLU A 465 -5.78 22.62 22.59
CA GLU A 465 -6.35 23.80 21.91
C GLU A 465 -5.54 24.35 20.71
N PRO A 466 -4.19 24.40 20.72
CA PRO A 466 -3.43 24.82 19.54
C PRO A 466 -3.67 23.96 18.30
N PHE A 467 -3.90 22.64 18.47
CA PHE A 467 -4.24 21.73 17.37
C PHE A 467 -5.67 21.99 16.88
N VAL A 468 -6.62 22.23 17.79
CA VAL A 468 -8.01 22.58 17.43
C VAL A 468 -8.04 23.84 16.56
N LYS A 469 -7.30 24.88 16.97
CA LYS A 469 -7.15 26.09 16.16
C LYS A 469 -6.45 25.82 14.83
N ASP A 470 -5.45 24.94 14.79
CA ASP A 470 -4.72 24.61 13.57
C ASP A 470 -5.63 23.97 12.50
N VAL A 471 -6.55 23.10 12.92
CA VAL A 471 -7.56 22.48 12.07
C VAL A 471 -8.64 23.46 11.62
N LEU A 472 -9.11 24.36 12.50
CA LEU A 472 -10.05 25.41 12.10
C LEU A 472 -9.46 26.35 11.04
N ASP A 473 -8.17 26.65 11.13
CA ASP A 473 -7.43 27.43 10.14
C ASP A 473 -7.29 26.66 8.81
N SER A 474 -7.14 25.32 8.82
CA SER A 474 -7.10 24.51 7.59
C SER A 474 -8.47 24.44 6.90
N LEU A 475 -9.54 24.38 7.69
CA LEU A 475 -10.91 24.50 7.18
C LEU A 475 -11.21 25.91 6.65
N GLU A 476 -10.66 26.96 7.27
CA GLU A 476 -10.72 28.32 6.72
C GLU A 476 -9.91 28.43 5.41
N PHE A 477 -8.75 27.76 5.29
CA PHE A 477 -8.00 27.68 4.03
C PHE A 477 -8.84 27.08 2.91
N ALA A 478 -9.51 25.94 3.17
CA ALA A 478 -10.31 25.27 2.15
C ALA A 478 -11.65 25.98 1.83
N ARG A 479 -12.36 26.50 2.85
CA ARG A 479 -13.76 26.97 2.74
C ARG A 479 -13.94 28.49 2.90
N GLY A 480 -12.93 29.22 3.35
CA GLY A 480 -12.98 30.69 3.53
C GLY A 480 -13.18 31.45 2.23
N SER A 481 -13.68 32.69 2.31
CA SER A 481 -13.65 33.60 1.16
C SER A 481 -12.23 34.16 0.94
N GLU A 482 -11.97 34.74 -0.22
CA GLU A 482 -10.65 35.29 -0.57
C GLU A 482 -10.20 36.47 0.33
N GLU A 483 -11.11 37.10 1.07
CA GLU A 483 -10.83 38.15 2.05
C GLU A 483 -10.58 37.61 3.47
N SER A 484 -10.73 36.29 3.68
CA SER A 484 -10.50 35.63 4.96
C SER A 484 -9.01 35.34 5.17
N THR A 485 -8.58 35.09 6.41
CA THR A 485 -7.16 34.94 6.76
C THR A 485 -6.51 33.84 5.92
N TRP A 486 -7.09 32.65 5.93
CA TRP A 486 -6.56 31.50 5.21
C TRP A 486 -7.13 31.33 3.80
N GLY A 487 -8.35 31.81 3.54
CA GLY A 487 -8.90 31.84 2.18
C GLY A 487 -8.11 32.77 1.24
N SER A 488 -7.54 33.87 1.75
CA SER A 488 -6.63 34.73 0.98
C SER A 488 -5.32 34.04 0.59
N VAL A 489 -4.81 33.11 1.42
CA VAL A 489 -3.62 32.32 1.10
C VAL A 489 -3.92 31.35 -0.03
N ARG A 490 -5.05 30.62 0.04
CA ARG A 490 -5.54 29.75 -1.04
C ARG A 490 -5.71 30.52 -2.37
N ALA A 491 -6.34 31.68 -2.33
CA ALA A 491 -6.50 32.55 -3.50
C ALA A 491 -5.15 33.01 -4.08
N THR A 492 -4.18 33.36 -3.22
CA THR A 492 -2.82 33.75 -3.62
C THR A 492 -2.02 32.59 -4.24
N MET A 493 -2.32 31.34 -3.83
CA MET A 493 -1.76 30.13 -4.45
C MET A 493 -2.38 29.79 -5.81
N GLY A 494 -3.39 30.54 -6.27
CA GLY A 494 -3.98 30.41 -7.60
C GLY A 494 -5.42 29.90 -7.64
N HIS A 495 -6.04 29.62 -6.48
CA HIS A 495 -7.38 29.03 -6.39
C HIS A 495 -8.34 29.88 -5.53
N PRO A 496 -8.97 30.93 -6.10
CA PRO A 496 -9.89 31.79 -5.35
C PRO A 496 -11.19 31.07 -4.98
N GLU A 497 -11.64 30.10 -5.78
CA GLU A 497 -12.80 29.25 -5.48
C GLU A 497 -12.59 28.42 -4.20
N ARG A 498 -13.70 28.00 -3.56
CA ARG A 498 -13.68 27.21 -2.33
C ARG A 498 -13.67 25.71 -2.64
N PHE A 499 -12.82 24.96 -1.95
CA PHE A 499 -12.86 23.50 -2.04
C PHE A 499 -14.08 22.94 -1.26
N PRO A 500 -14.78 21.93 -1.80
CA PRO A 500 -16.00 21.38 -1.21
C PRO A 500 -15.72 20.37 -0.08
N VAL A 501 -14.91 20.75 0.91
CA VAL A 501 -14.63 19.92 2.11
C VAL A 501 -15.91 19.76 2.93
N LYS A 502 -16.50 18.56 2.84
CA LYS A 502 -17.74 18.15 3.54
C LYS A 502 -17.48 17.17 4.68
N TYR A 503 -16.34 16.49 4.67
CA TYR A 503 -16.00 15.42 5.60
C TYR A 503 -14.64 15.68 6.24
N VAL A 504 -14.53 15.38 7.53
CA VAL A 504 -13.26 15.39 8.25
C VAL A 504 -13.13 14.12 9.10
N ALA A 505 -11.92 13.57 9.19
CA ALA A 505 -11.58 12.50 10.12
C ALA A 505 -10.67 13.04 11.22
N ILE A 506 -11.09 12.80 12.47
CA ILE A 506 -10.48 13.38 13.67
C ILE A 506 -9.51 12.34 14.25
N GLY A 507 -8.30 12.26 13.69
CA GLY A 507 -7.30 11.24 13.99
C GLY A 507 -7.19 10.12 12.96
N ASN A 508 -6.39 9.10 13.28
CA ASN A 508 -6.26 7.84 12.53
C ASN A 508 -5.94 6.71 13.53
N GLU A 509 -6.66 5.57 13.48
CA GLU A 509 -6.53 4.40 14.38
C GLU A 509 -6.49 4.65 15.92
N ASP A 510 -6.69 5.90 16.37
CA ASP A 510 -6.40 6.42 17.70
C ASP A 510 -7.30 5.89 18.84
N CYS A 511 -8.37 5.14 18.56
CA CYS A 511 -9.44 4.88 19.53
C CYS A 511 -8.99 4.22 20.85
N GLY A 512 -7.87 3.50 20.84
CA GLY A 512 -7.30 2.85 22.04
C GLY A 512 -6.43 3.75 22.93
N LYS A 513 -6.18 5.00 22.53
CA LYS A 513 -5.26 5.96 23.17
C LYS A 513 -5.92 6.66 24.37
N GLU A 514 -5.13 7.06 25.37
CA GLU A 514 -5.65 7.62 26.63
C GLU A 514 -6.42 8.93 26.40
N PHE A 515 -5.87 9.83 25.59
CA PHE A 515 -6.42 11.17 25.39
C PHE A 515 -7.35 11.30 24.18
N TYR A 516 -7.45 10.29 23.30
CA TYR A 516 -8.25 10.37 22.06
C TYR A 516 -9.67 10.86 22.30
N ARG A 517 -10.40 10.22 23.22
CA ARG A 517 -11.80 10.58 23.50
C ARG A 517 -11.96 12.02 23.98
N GLY A 518 -11.00 12.54 24.75
CA GLY A 518 -11.00 13.92 25.22
C GLY A 518 -10.70 14.90 24.10
N ASN A 519 -9.67 14.60 23.30
CA ASN A 519 -9.24 15.42 22.18
C ASN A 519 -10.32 15.46 21.09
N TYR A 520 -10.89 14.31 20.72
CA TYR A 520 -12.01 14.18 19.78
C TYR A 520 -13.15 15.13 20.11
N LEU A 521 -13.58 15.18 21.38
CA LEU A 521 -14.68 16.06 21.80
C LEU A 521 -14.33 17.54 21.62
N LYS A 522 -13.07 17.94 21.81
CA LYS A 522 -12.61 19.32 21.55
C LYS A 522 -12.68 19.69 20.07
N PHE A 523 -12.20 18.82 19.19
CA PHE A 523 -12.35 19.03 17.74
C PHE A 523 -13.82 18.99 17.32
N TYR A 524 -14.62 18.04 17.82
CA TYR A 524 -16.04 17.91 17.50
C TYR A 524 -16.82 19.18 17.85
N GLU A 525 -16.67 19.69 19.07
CA GLU A 525 -17.36 20.89 19.56
C GLU A 525 -17.00 22.11 18.69
N ALA A 526 -15.71 22.36 18.49
CA ALA A 526 -15.22 23.51 17.75
C ALA A 526 -15.57 23.48 16.25
N ILE A 527 -15.44 22.31 15.59
CA ILE A 527 -15.79 22.15 14.18
C ILE A 527 -17.30 22.24 13.99
N ARG A 528 -18.12 21.66 14.87
CA ARG A 528 -19.59 21.76 14.77
C ARG A 528 -20.09 23.19 14.99
N GLU A 529 -19.44 23.97 15.84
CA GLU A 529 -19.77 25.39 16.05
C GLU A 529 -19.41 26.24 14.82
N ALA A 530 -18.21 26.08 14.26
CA ALA A 530 -17.74 26.87 13.11
C ALA A 530 -18.34 26.44 11.76
N TYR A 531 -18.53 25.13 11.57
CA TYR A 531 -18.90 24.51 10.29
C TYR A 531 -19.99 23.42 10.52
N PRO A 532 -21.22 23.81 10.88
CA PRO A 532 -22.26 22.86 11.30
C PRO A 532 -22.68 21.86 10.21
N ASP A 533 -22.35 22.11 8.95
CA ASP A 533 -22.64 21.26 7.79
C ASP A 533 -21.56 20.21 7.47
N ILE A 534 -20.36 20.30 8.09
CA ILE A 534 -19.34 19.26 7.97
C ILE A 534 -19.79 17.99 8.70
N GLN A 535 -19.53 16.83 8.12
CA GLN A 535 -19.72 15.54 8.75
C GLN A 535 -18.39 15.05 9.36
N MET A 536 -18.44 14.69 10.64
CA MET A 536 -17.27 14.24 11.39
C MET A 536 -17.22 12.72 11.51
N ILE A 537 -16.09 12.15 11.12
CA ILE A 537 -15.73 10.74 11.24
C ILE A 537 -14.93 10.55 12.53
N SER A 538 -15.35 9.60 13.36
CA SER A 538 -14.58 9.08 14.50
C SER A 538 -13.78 7.84 14.09
N ASN A 539 -12.53 7.69 14.55
CA ASN A 539 -11.71 6.51 14.28
C ASN A 539 -11.97 5.33 15.25
N CYS A 540 -13.03 5.42 16.07
CA CYS A 540 -13.52 4.31 16.87
C CYS A 540 -14.47 3.40 16.09
N ASP A 541 -14.22 2.08 16.05
CA ASP A 541 -15.13 1.11 15.44
C ASP A 541 -16.48 1.00 16.20
N GLY A 542 -17.51 1.63 15.64
CA GLY A 542 -18.90 1.55 16.08
C GLY A 542 -19.65 0.27 15.67
N SER A 543 -19.04 -0.64 14.90
CA SER A 543 -19.73 -1.80 14.31
C SER A 543 -20.11 -2.87 15.33
N SER A 544 -19.35 -2.97 16.43
CA SER A 544 -19.51 -4.01 17.44
C SER A 544 -20.10 -3.47 18.76
N ARG A 545 -19.99 -2.16 19.01
CA ARG A 545 -20.52 -1.46 20.19
C ARG A 545 -20.89 -0.03 19.78
N PRO A 546 -22.00 0.55 20.29
CA PRO A 546 -22.29 1.97 20.07
C PRO A 546 -21.15 2.86 20.57
N LEU A 547 -20.86 3.94 19.83
CA LEU A 547 -19.95 4.99 20.31
C LEU A 547 -20.49 5.66 21.57
N ASP A 548 -19.58 6.11 22.42
CA ASP A 548 -19.87 6.81 23.68
C ASP A 548 -19.69 8.33 23.57
N HIS A 549 -19.55 8.82 22.34
CA HIS A 549 -19.37 10.20 21.92
C HIS A 549 -20.14 10.42 20.59
N PRO A 550 -20.53 11.67 20.27
CA PRO A 550 -21.27 11.93 19.03
C PRO A 550 -20.35 11.84 17.81
N ALA A 551 -20.87 11.32 16.70
CA ALA A 551 -20.22 11.32 15.38
C ALA A 551 -21.30 11.22 14.30
N ASP A 552 -20.99 11.64 13.07
CA ASP A 552 -21.87 11.39 11.91
C ASP A 552 -21.50 10.07 11.23
N LEU A 553 -20.20 9.77 11.22
CA LEU A 553 -19.63 8.52 10.74
C LEU A 553 -18.63 7.94 11.74
N TYR A 554 -18.36 6.65 11.60
CA TYR A 554 -17.28 5.97 12.29
C TYR A 554 -16.44 5.15 11.30
N ASP A 555 -15.15 5.07 11.58
CA ASP A 555 -14.16 4.38 10.75
C ASP A 555 -14.11 2.88 11.06
N PHE A 556 -13.84 2.08 10.04
CA PHE A 556 -13.72 0.63 10.12
C PHE A 556 -12.61 0.15 9.19
N HIS A 557 -11.50 -0.30 9.79
CA HIS A 557 -10.37 -0.86 9.06
C HIS A 557 -10.40 -2.39 9.10
N VAL A 558 -10.02 -3.06 8.00
CA VAL A 558 -9.84 -4.52 7.99
C VAL A 558 -8.71 -4.99 7.08
N TYR A 559 -7.67 -5.54 7.71
CA TYR A 559 -6.60 -6.29 7.04
C TYR A 559 -6.59 -7.73 7.56
N THR A 560 -6.83 -8.71 6.69
CA THR A 560 -6.92 -10.13 7.10
C THR A 560 -6.65 -11.12 5.94
N SER A 561 -6.88 -12.42 6.16
CA SER A 561 -6.77 -13.46 5.13
C SER A 561 -7.95 -13.44 4.15
N ALA A 562 -7.76 -13.98 2.95
CA ALA A 562 -8.80 -14.03 1.92
C ALA A 562 -10.03 -14.81 2.41
N ALA A 563 -9.81 -15.93 3.12
CA ALA A 563 -10.90 -16.71 3.70
C ALA A 563 -11.71 -15.91 4.74
N ASN A 564 -11.06 -15.12 5.60
CA ASN A 564 -11.74 -14.31 6.60
C ASN A 564 -12.51 -13.14 5.94
N LEU A 565 -11.88 -12.41 5.02
CA LEU A 565 -12.51 -11.27 4.36
C LEU A 565 -13.70 -11.68 3.50
N PHE A 566 -13.62 -12.83 2.80
CA PHE A 566 -14.74 -13.42 2.09
C PHE A 566 -15.93 -13.72 3.02
N LEU A 567 -15.69 -14.24 4.24
CA LEU A 567 -16.74 -14.47 5.24
C LEU A 567 -17.35 -13.17 5.79
N MET A 568 -16.63 -12.04 5.67
CA MET A 568 -17.13 -10.72 6.06
C MET A 568 -18.11 -10.09 5.07
N LYS A 569 -18.49 -10.78 3.98
CA LYS A 569 -19.59 -10.39 3.07
C LYS A 569 -20.94 -10.10 3.76
N ASN A 570 -21.12 -10.55 5.02
CA ASN A 570 -22.31 -10.32 5.84
C ASN A 570 -22.02 -9.48 7.12
N LYS A 571 -20.86 -8.81 7.19
CA LYS A 571 -20.37 -8.09 8.40
C LYS A 571 -21.34 -7.05 8.94
N PHE A 572 -22.02 -6.32 8.06
CA PHE A 572 -22.90 -5.19 8.43
C PHE A 572 -24.40 -5.52 8.44
N ASP A 573 -24.78 -6.77 8.09
CA ASP A 573 -26.18 -7.23 8.03
C ASP A 573 -26.95 -6.96 9.34
N ARG A 574 -26.26 -7.00 10.48
CA ARG A 574 -26.82 -6.83 11.82
C ARG A 574 -26.43 -5.52 12.50
N THR A 575 -25.73 -4.62 11.80
CA THR A 575 -25.37 -3.30 12.32
C THR A 575 -26.63 -2.47 12.57
N SER A 576 -26.58 -1.60 13.58
CA SER A 576 -27.68 -0.69 13.91
C SER A 576 -27.96 0.25 12.74
N ARG A 577 -29.24 0.42 12.39
CA ARG A 577 -29.70 1.43 11.42
C ARG A 577 -29.93 2.81 12.05
N ILE A 578 -29.65 2.92 13.35
CA ILE A 578 -29.74 4.14 14.17
C ILE A 578 -28.35 4.45 14.72
N GLY A 579 -27.88 5.68 14.53
CA GLY A 579 -26.54 6.14 14.94
C GLY A 579 -25.69 6.59 13.75
N PRO A 580 -24.37 6.78 13.96
CA PRO A 580 -23.43 7.13 12.89
C PRO A 580 -23.38 6.06 11.79
N LYS A 581 -23.05 6.49 10.56
CA LYS A 581 -22.84 5.59 9.41
C LYS A 581 -21.43 4.98 9.42
N VAL A 582 -21.25 3.90 8.69
CA VAL A 582 -19.94 3.25 8.53
C VAL A 582 -19.15 3.91 7.41
N PHE A 583 -17.90 4.24 7.67
CA PHE A 583 -16.87 4.43 6.66
C PHE A 583 -15.91 3.24 6.76
N VAL A 584 -15.84 2.40 5.73
CA VAL A 584 -14.84 1.33 5.62
C VAL A 584 -13.59 1.92 4.97
N SER A 585 -12.85 2.76 5.68
CA SER A 585 -11.84 3.61 5.03
C SER A 585 -10.59 2.88 4.57
N GLU A 586 -10.33 1.71 5.14
CA GLU A 586 -9.22 0.83 4.77
C GLU A 586 -9.66 -0.64 4.75
N TYR A 587 -9.46 -1.31 3.61
CA TYR A 587 -9.56 -2.77 3.52
C TYR A 587 -8.59 -3.35 2.49
N ALA A 588 -8.00 -4.50 2.81
CA ALA A 588 -7.30 -5.39 1.87
C ALA A 588 -7.08 -6.79 2.46
N VAL A 589 -6.81 -7.79 1.61
CA VAL A 589 -6.23 -9.05 2.06
C VAL A 589 -4.71 -8.89 2.22
N ASN A 590 -4.19 -8.99 3.44
CA ASN A 590 -2.75 -8.80 3.73
C ASN A 590 -2.00 -10.07 4.19
N GLU A 591 -2.68 -11.21 4.38
CA GLU A 591 -2.01 -12.48 4.72
C GLU A 591 -1.03 -12.86 3.58
N PRO A 592 0.30 -12.96 3.82
CA PRO A 592 1.30 -13.08 2.75
C PRO A 592 1.12 -14.29 1.82
N LYS A 593 0.49 -15.36 2.29
CA LYS A 593 0.20 -16.58 1.50
C LYS A 593 -0.96 -16.43 0.54
N ASP A 594 -1.90 -15.54 0.86
CA ASP A 594 -3.09 -15.31 0.07
C ASP A 594 -2.86 -14.16 -0.91
N THR A 595 -2.17 -13.11 -0.45
CA THR A 595 -2.09 -11.82 -1.15
C THR A 595 -1.01 -11.75 -2.23
N GLY A 596 0.16 -12.37 -2.01
CA GLY A 596 1.27 -12.26 -2.96
C GLY A 596 1.73 -10.80 -3.16
N LYS A 597 1.92 -10.32 -4.41
CA LYS A 597 2.00 -8.88 -4.75
C LYS A 597 0.64 -8.26 -5.17
N GLY A 598 -0.47 -8.92 -4.87
CA GLY A 598 -1.81 -8.62 -5.38
C GLY A 598 -2.29 -9.75 -6.29
N SER A 599 -2.89 -10.76 -5.67
CA SER A 599 -3.34 -12.01 -6.31
C SER A 599 -4.82 -11.97 -6.73
N LEU A 600 -5.20 -12.88 -7.62
CA LEU A 600 -6.61 -13.16 -7.90
C LEU A 600 -7.36 -13.55 -6.62
N LEU A 601 -6.82 -14.44 -5.79
CA LEU A 601 -7.43 -14.89 -4.54
C LEU A 601 -7.82 -13.74 -3.60
N ALA A 602 -6.92 -12.77 -3.42
CA ALA A 602 -7.18 -11.55 -2.65
C ALA A 602 -8.37 -10.78 -3.23
N SER A 603 -8.31 -10.48 -4.53
CA SER A 603 -9.36 -9.71 -5.23
C SER A 603 -10.75 -10.36 -5.18
N LEU A 604 -10.84 -11.70 -5.19
CA LEU A 604 -12.13 -12.40 -5.09
C LEU A 604 -12.73 -12.30 -3.68
N ALA A 605 -11.91 -12.36 -2.63
CA ALA A 605 -12.36 -12.16 -1.26
C ALA A 605 -12.82 -10.72 -1.00
N GLU A 606 -12.08 -9.76 -1.54
CA GLU A 606 -12.39 -8.33 -1.51
C GLU A 606 -13.69 -8.03 -2.27
N ALA A 607 -13.88 -8.59 -3.49
CA ALA A 607 -15.12 -8.48 -4.23
C ALA A 607 -16.32 -8.98 -3.42
N ALA A 608 -16.19 -10.13 -2.75
CA ALA A 608 -17.25 -10.69 -1.92
C ALA A 608 -17.61 -9.75 -0.75
N PHE A 609 -16.60 -9.18 -0.08
CA PHE A 609 -16.79 -8.15 0.95
C PHE A 609 -17.50 -6.92 0.40
N LEU A 610 -17.11 -6.41 -0.78
CA LEU A 610 -17.76 -5.27 -1.43
C LEU A 610 -19.23 -5.52 -1.80
N THR A 611 -19.61 -6.72 -2.25
CA THR A 611 -21.04 -7.05 -2.46
C THR A 611 -21.84 -6.96 -1.16
N GLY A 612 -21.20 -7.21 -0.01
CA GLY A 612 -21.75 -7.02 1.33
C GLY A 612 -21.92 -5.55 1.73
N LEU A 613 -21.00 -4.69 1.31
CA LEU A 613 -21.09 -3.24 1.53
C LEU A 613 -22.25 -2.63 0.73
N GLU A 614 -22.41 -3.02 -0.54
CA GLU A 614 -23.55 -2.58 -1.36
C GLU A 614 -24.91 -2.99 -0.75
N LYS A 615 -25.03 -4.23 -0.28
CA LYS A 615 -26.25 -4.72 0.40
C LYS A 615 -26.58 -3.94 1.67
N ASN A 616 -25.55 -3.47 2.38
CA ASN A 616 -25.68 -2.72 3.63
C ASN A 616 -25.43 -1.21 3.42
N SER A 617 -25.61 -0.70 2.20
CA SER A 617 -25.47 0.72 1.85
C SER A 617 -26.49 1.65 2.55
N ASP A 618 -27.48 1.09 3.26
CA ASP A 618 -28.31 1.83 4.21
C ASP A 618 -27.57 2.23 5.50
N VAL A 619 -26.46 1.58 5.82
CA VAL A 619 -25.57 1.91 6.96
C VAL A 619 -24.13 2.22 6.54
N VAL A 620 -23.61 1.60 5.47
CA VAL A 620 -22.28 1.87 4.91
C VAL A 620 -22.37 3.05 3.93
N GLN A 621 -21.69 4.14 4.25
CA GLN A 621 -21.75 5.41 3.51
C GLN A 621 -20.57 5.58 2.53
N MET A 622 -19.40 5.04 2.89
CA MET A 622 -18.13 5.19 2.18
C MET A 622 -17.25 3.94 2.38
N ALA A 623 -16.42 3.62 1.39
CA ALA A 623 -15.45 2.52 1.42
C ALA A 623 -14.28 2.78 0.46
N SER A 624 -13.04 2.48 0.89
CA SER A 624 -11.82 2.66 0.09
C SER A 624 -10.79 1.55 0.34
N TYR A 625 -10.17 1.08 -0.74
CA TYR A 625 -9.07 0.12 -0.69
C TYR A 625 -7.79 0.81 -0.21
N ALA A 626 -6.95 0.10 0.55
CA ALA A 626 -5.70 0.63 1.07
C ALA A 626 -4.58 -0.43 1.14
N PRO A 627 -3.32 -0.05 0.88
CA PRO A 627 -2.85 1.18 0.21
C PRO A 627 -3.15 1.23 -1.30
N LEU A 628 -3.10 2.43 -1.86
CA LEU A 628 -3.44 2.69 -3.27
C LEU A 628 -2.28 2.46 -4.24
N PHE A 629 -1.05 2.77 -3.83
CA PHE A 629 0.11 2.92 -4.72
C PHE A 629 1.37 2.27 -4.13
N VAL A 630 2.22 1.73 -5.00
CA VAL A 630 3.56 1.25 -4.65
C VAL A 630 4.59 1.38 -5.77
N ASN A 631 5.74 1.96 -5.45
CA ASN A 631 6.92 1.88 -6.31
C ASN A 631 7.58 0.50 -6.12
N ASP A 632 7.71 -0.31 -7.18
CA ASP A 632 8.23 -1.69 -7.05
C ASP A 632 9.69 -1.78 -6.60
N ASN A 633 10.41 -0.65 -6.56
CA ASN A 633 11.77 -0.55 -6.02
C ASN A 633 11.82 -0.46 -4.48
N ASP A 634 10.76 0.05 -3.84
CA ASP A 634 10.64 0.09 -2.38
C ASP A 634 9.19 -0.15 -1.92
N ARG A 635 8.97 -1.35 -1.40
CA ARG A 635 7.67 -1.87 -0.96
C ARG A 635 7.73 -2.09 0.54
N THR A 636 7.38 -1.05 1.30
CA THR A 636 7.31 -1.06 2.77
C THR A 636 6.05 -1.76 3.28
N TRP A 637 4.94 -1.69 2.52
CA TRP A 637 3.69 -2.41 2.78
C TRP A 637 3.18 -3.15 1.54
N ASN A 638 2.27 -4.11 1.74
CA ASN A 638 1.73 -4.98 0.70
C ASN A 638 0.40 -5.63 1.15
N PRO A 639 -0.61 -5.82 0.27
CA PRO A 639 -0.66 -5.51 -1.16
C PRO A 639 -0.95 -4.03 -1.43
N ASP A 640 -1.11 -3.69 -2.71
CA ASP A 640 -1.46 -2.35 -3.19
C ASP A 640 -2.34 -2.46 -4.44
N ALA A 641 -3.13 -1.41 -4.75
CA ALA A 641 -3.94 -1.41 -5.96
C ALA A 641 -3.10 -1.18 -7.24
N ILE A 642 -2.18 -0.21 -7.23
CA ILE A 642 -1.42 0.23 -8.40
C ILE A 642 0.08 0.11 -8.16
N VAL A 643 0.75 -0.71 -8.97
CA VAL A 643 2.21 -0.90 -8.92
C VAL A 643 2.86 -0.12 -10.04
N PHE A 644 3.93 0.63 -9.75
CA PHE A 644 4.62 1.46 -10.74
C PHE A 644 6.14 1.53 -10.51
N ASN A 645 6.84 2.19 -11.42
CA ASN A 645 8.20 2.72 -11.25
C ASN A 645 8.33 4.01 -12.09
N SER A 646 9.55 4.40 -12.47
CA SER A 646 9.81 5.63 -13.21
C SER A 646 9.07 5.76 -14.55
N TRP A 647 8.77 4.66 -15.25
CA TRP A 647 8.28 4.69 -16.65
C TRP A 647 7.10 3.78 -16.96
N GLN A 648 6.73 2.86 -16.07
CA GLN A 648 5.65 1.89 -16.29
C GLN A 648 4.85 1.63 -15.01
N GLN A 649 3.61 1.17 -15.20
CA GLN A 649 2.62 0.97 -14.16
C GLN A 649 1.63 -0.13 -14.58
N TYR A 650 1.04 -0.82 -13.62
CA TYR A 650 -0.05 -1.76 -13.82
C TYR A 650 -1.00 -1.80 -12.61
N GLY A 651 -2.26 -2.14 -12.85
CA GLY A 651 -3.22 -2.41 -11.79
C GLY A 651 -3.16 -3.87 -11.35
N THR A 652 -3.18 -4.13 -10.05
CA THR A 652 -3.33 -5.49 -9.51
C THR A 652 -4.75 -6.03 -9.79
N PRO A 653 -5.01 -7.34 -9.61
CA PRO A 653 -6.37 -7.89 -9.66
C PRO A 653 -7.34 -7.14 -8.74
N SER A 654 -6.89 -6.61 -7.60
CA SER A 654 -7.68 -5.80 -6.67
C SER A 654 -8.04 -4.41 -7.23
N TYR A 655 -7.15 -3.76 -8.00
CA TYR A 655 -7.51 -2.56 -8.78
C TYR A 655 -8.57 -2.87 -9.83
N TRP A 656 -8.35 -3.94 -10.61
CA TRP A 656 -9.29 -4.31 -11.68
C TRP A 656 -10.66 -4.74 -11.15
N MET A 657 -10.69 -5.41 -9.99
CA MET A 657 -11.91 -5.78 -9.29
C MET A 657 -12.74 -4.56 -8.90
N GLN A 658 -12.12 -3.46 -8.44
CA GLN A 658 -12.85 -2.24 -8.09
C GLN A 658 -13.60 -1.62 -9.28
N THR A 659 -13.15 -1.83 -10.53
CA THR A 659 -13.84 -1.32 -11.73
C THR A 659 -15.28 -1.85 -11.89
N TYR A 660 -15.59 -3.03 -11.33
CA TYR A 660 -16.96 -3.58 -11.29
C TYR A 660 -17.92 -2.76 -10.43
N PHE A 661 -17.37 -2.00 -9.49
CA PHE A 661 -18.11 -1.24 -8.49
C PHE A 661 -18.19 0.26 -8.79
N ARG A 662 -17.52 0.75 -9.84
CA ARG A 662 -17.45 2.19 -10.20
C ARG A 662 -18.80 2.85 -10.49
N GLU A 663 -19.83 2.08 -10.86
CA GLU A 663 -21.21 2.57 -11.07
C GLU A 663 -22.16 2.22 -9.91
N SER A 664 -21.65 1.78 -8.75
CA SER A 664 -22.50 1.45 -7.59
C SER A 664 -22.92 2.70 -6.81
N SER A 665 -22.04 3.68 -6.67
CA SER A 665 -22.34 4.95 -5.98
C SER A 665 -23.50 5.67 -6.67
N GLY A 666 -24.55 6.00 -5.92
CA GLY A 666 -25.75 6.65 -6.45
C GLY A 666 -26.75 5.74 -7.18
N SER A 667 -26.40 4.47 -7.43
CA SER A 667 -27.27 3.48 -8.08
C SER A 667 -28.40 2.98 -7.16
N VAL A 668 -29.25 2.08 -7.66
CA VAL A 668 -30.32 1.44 -6.88
C VAL A 668 -29.96 -0.02 -6.59
N ILE A 669 -29.82 -0.39 -5.31
CA ILE A 669 -29.58 -1.78 -4.86
C ILE A 669 -30.89 -2.57 -4.78
N HIS A 670 -30.86 -3.81 -5.26
CA HIS A 670 -31.98 -4.77 -5.24
C HIS A 670 -31.71 -5.95 -4.30
N PRO A 671 -32.75 -6.49 -3.63
CA PRO A 671 -32.67 -7.78 -2.97
C PRO A 671 -32.23 -8.88 -3.92
N ILE A 672 -31.28 -9.70 -3.48
CA ILE A 672 -30.76 -10.85 -4.23
C ILE A 672 -30.65 -12.08 -3.32
N THR A 673 -31.18 -13.20 -3.77
CA THR A 673 -31.16 -14.50 -3.07
C THR A 673 -30.41 -15.53 -3.89
N ILE A 674 -29.51 -16.29 -3.25
CA ILE A 674 -28.81 -17.42 -3.88
C ILE A 674 -29.31 -18.71 -3.23
N ASN A 675 -30.08 -19.50 -3.97
CA ASN A 675 -30.55 -20.81 -3.54
C ASN A 675 -29.67 -21.91 -4.14
N SER A 676 -28.75 -22.42 -3.32
CA SER A 676 -27.80 -23.48 -3.68
C SER A 676 -27.22 -24.16 -2.44
N SER A 677 -26.88 -25.44 -2.55
CA SER A 677 -26.01 -26.13 -1.59
C SER A 677 -24.56 -25.63 -1.60
N TYR A 678 -24.19 -24.81 -2.59
CA TYR A 678 -22.87 -24.19 -2.75
C TYR A 678 -22.85 -22.71 -2.33
N SER A 679 -23.96 -22.20 -1.79
CA SER A 679 -24.15 -20.76 -1.48
C SER A 679 -23.11 -20.18 -0.51
N ASP A 680 -22.54 -20.98 0.39
CA ASP A 680 -21.46 -20.55 1.28
C ASP A 680 -20.23 -20.05 0.51
N ALA A 681 -19.89 -20.68 -0.63
CA ALA A 681 -18.78 -20.29 -1.51
C ALA A 681 -19.12 -19.17 -2.51
N LEU A 682 -20.36 -18.65 -2.49
CA LEU A 682 -20.82 -17.60 -3.40
C LEU A 682 -21.07 -16.28 -2.65
N ALA A 683 -20.85 -15.17 -3.33
CA ALA A 683 -21.30 -13.84 -2.90
C ALA A 683 -21.92 -13.12 -4.11
N ALA A 684 -22.91 -12.25 -3.89
CA ALA A 684 -23.54 -11.52 -4.98
C ALA A 684 -24.24 -10.24 -4.53
N SER A 685 -24.34 -9.27 -5.42
CA SER A 685 -25.14 -8.04 -5.31
C SER A 685 -25.80 -7.75 -6.67
N ALA A 686 -26.89 -6.98 -6.69
CA ALA A 686 -27.53 -6.57 -7.94
C ALA A 686 -27.98 -5.10 -7.87
N ILE A 687 -27.56 -4.29 -8.84
CA ILE A 687 -27.88 -2.86 -8.90
C ILE A 687 -28.55 -2.50 -10.23
N THR A 688 -29.45 -1.51 -10.22
CA THR A 688 -29.80 -0.77 -11.42
C THR A 688 -29.03 0.54 -11.47
N TRP A 689 -28.33 0.77 -12.58
CA TRP A 689 -27.57 1.98 -12.84
C TRP A 689 -27.84 2.48 -14.27
N GLN A 690 -27.47 3.71 -14.57
CA GLN A 690 -27.72 4.38 -15.85
C GLN A 690 -26.43 5.01 -16.37
N ASP A 691 -26.16 4.87 -17.67
CA ASP A 691 -25.14 5.63 -18.37
C ASP A 691 -25.73 6.82 -19.16
N ALA A 692 -25.03 7.36 -20.14
CA ALA A 692 -25.51 8.49 -20.94
C ALA A 692 -26.72 8.16 -21.83
N GLU A 693 -26.94 6.89 -22.18
CA GLU A 693 -27.93 6.45 -23.17
C GLU A 693 -28.86 5.33 -22.65
N ASP A 694 -28.33 4.38 -21.87
CA ASP A 694 -28.98 3.14 -21.48
C ASP A 694 -29.05 2.94 -19.96
N ILE A 695 -29.99 2.08 -19.54
CA ILE A 695 -30.18 1.68 -18.15
C ILE A 695 -29.89 0.18 -18.05
N PHE A 696 -29.12 -0.22 -17.05
CA PHE A 696 -28.65 -1.59 -16.88
C PHE A 696 -29.07 -2.16 -15.52
N LEU A 697 -29.56 -3.39 -15.52
CA LEU A 697 -29.56 -4.25 -14.33
C LEU A 697 -28.23 -5.03 -14.32
N ARG A 698 -27.33 -4.66 -13.40
CA ARG A 698 -26.05 -5.34 -13.19
C ARG A 698 -26.18 -6.36 -12.06
N VAL A 699 -25.93 -7.64 -12.34
CA VAL A 699 -25.84 -8.72 -11.35
C VAL A 699 -24.38 -9.13 -11.19
N LYS A 700 -23.80 -8.84 -10.03
CA LYS A 700 -22.40 -9.14 -9.66
C LYS A 700 -22.36 -10.41 -8.84
N ILE A 701 -21.56 -11.41 -9.25
CA ILE A 701 -21.48 -12.71 -8.57
C ILE A 701 -20.01 -13.16 -8.46
N VAL A 702 -19.57 -13.46 -7.25
CA VAL A 702 -18.28 -14.06 -6.92
C VAL A 702 -18.46 -15.55 -6.69
N ASN A 703 -17.65 -16.36 -7.37
CA ASN A 703 -17.38 -17.75 -7.00
C ASN A 703 -16.01 -17.85 -6.34
N PHE A 704 -15.99 -18.09 -5.03
CA PHE A 704 -14.77 -18.27 -4.25
C PHE A 704 -14.37 -19.75 -4.11
N GLY A 705 -15.01 -20.65 -4.86
CA GLY A 705 -14.79 -22.09 -4.79
C GLY A 705 -14.21 -22.71 -6.08
N PRO A 706 -13.69 -23.95 -5.98
CA PRO A 706 -13.02 -24.65 -7.09
C PRO A 706 -13.95 -25.18 -8.18
N ASN A 707 -15.26 -25.23 -7.96
CA ASN A 707 -16.19 -25.87 -8.89
C ASN A 707 -16.85 -24.82 -9.78
N ALA A 708 -17.06 -25.15 -11.05
CA ALA A 708 -17.94 -24.36 -11.91
C ALA A 708 -19.39 -24.46 -11.42
N VAL A 709 -20.15 -23.37 -11.56
CA VAL A 709 -21.56 -23.29 -11.13
C VAL A 709 -22.46 -22.95 -12.31
N ASN A 710 -23.40 -23.84 -12.62
CA ASN A 710 -24.52 -23.57 -13.50
C ASN A 710 -25.51 -22.67 -12.77
N LEU A 711 -25.60 -21.42 -13.18
CA LEU A 711 -26.53 -20.43 -12.65
C LEU A 711 -27.81 -20.43 -13.48
N THR A 712 -28.95 -20.45 -12.80
CA THR A 712 -30.19 -19.85 -13.31
C THR A 712 -30.32 -18.47 -12.68
N ILE A 713 -30.28 -17.40 -13.47
CA ILE A 713 -30.46 -16.02 -12.99
C ILE A 713 -31.88 -15.59 -13.38
N SER A 714 -32.67 -15.11 -12.41
CA SER A 714 -34.06 -14.69 -12.60
C SER A 714 -34.28 -13.29 -12.02
N SER A 715 -34.80 -12.37 -12.83
CA SER A 715 -35.02 -10.96 -12.53
C SER A 715 -36.50 -10.69 -12.22
N LYS A 716 -36.97 -11.22 -11.09
CA LYS A 716 -38.37 -11.21 -10.70
C LYS A 716 -38.90 -9.77 -10.58
N GLY A 717 -40.01 -9.51 -11.27
CA GLY A 717 -40.71 -8.21 -11.24
C GLY A 717 -40.19 -7.19 -12.26
N LEU A 718 -39.30 -7.60 -13.17
CA LEU A 718 -38.76 -6.74 -14.21
C LEU A 718 -39.86 -6.33 -15.20
N GLN A 719 -40.18 -5.04 -15.25
CA GLN A 719 -41.23 -4.51 -16.14
C GLN A 719 -40.73 -4.13 -17.53
N ALA A 720 -39.41 -4.09 -17.75
CA ALA A 720 -38.79 -3.71 -19.02
C ALA A 720 -38.25 -4.93 -19.79
N GLY A 721 -38.24 -4.84 -21.11
CA GLY A 721 -37.55 -5.81 -21.96
C GLY A 721 -36.02 -5.73 -21.78
N VAL A 722 -35.34 -6.87 -21.98
CA VAL A 722 -33.88 -6.97 -21.93
C VAL A 722 -33.31 -6.91 -23.36
N ASN A 723 -32.39 -5.97 -23.60
CA ASN A 723 -31.75 -5.76 -24.89
C ASN A 723 -30.49 -6.61 -25.02
N THR A 724 -30.61 -7.79 -25.65
CA THR A 724 -29.48 -8.71 -25.86
C THR A 724 -28.34 -8.12 -26.68
N ALA A 725 -28.63 -7.18 -27.59
CA ALA A 725 -27.62 -6.54 -28.45
C ALA A 725 -26.75 -5.51 -27.71
N LYS A 726 -27.17 -5.07 -26.51
CA LYS A 726 -26.42 -4.17 -25.63
C LYS A 726 -25.98 -4.83 -24.31
N SER A 727 -26.47 -6.03 -24.01
CA SER A 727 -26.16 -6.74 -22.77
C SER A 727 -24.79 -7.44 -22.84
N THR A 728 -24.06 -7.42 -21.73
CA THR A 728 -22.67 -7.93 -21.66
C THR A 728 -22.43 -8.77 -20.42
N VAL A 729 -21.36 -9.57 -20.47
CA VAL A 729 -20.84 -10.31 -19.32
C VAL A 729 -19.34 -10.01 -19.17
N THR A 730 -18.92 -9.61 -17.98
CA THR A 730 -17.53 -9.24 -17.69
C THR A 730 -16.96 -10.11 -16.57
N THR A 731 -15.92 -10.88 -16.86
CA THR A 731 -15.35 -11.88 -15.94
C THR A 731 -13.89 -11.59 -15.60
N LEU A 732 -13.56 -11.62 -14.31
CA LEU A 732 -12.21 -11.58 -13.76
C LEU A 732 -11.91 -12.96 -13.17
N THR A 733 -10.94 -13.68 -13.75
CA THR A 733 -10.51 -15.02 -13.33
C THR A 733 -9.14 -15.32 -13.95
N SER A 734 -8.52 -16.43 -13.58
CA SER A 734 -7.27 -16.92 -14.18
C SER A 734 -7.08 -18.42 -13.97
N GLY A 735 -6.01 -18.98 -14.53
CA GLY A 735 -5.67 -20.40 -14.42
C GLY A 735 -5.19 -20.80 -13.02
N ASN A 736 -4.72 -19.85 -12.21
CA ASN A 736 -4.29 -20.08 -10.83
C ASN A 736 -4.81 -18.97 -9.90
N LEU A 737 -5.21 -19.35 -8.69
CA LEU A 737 -5.63 -18.43 -7.62
C LEU A 737 -4.56 -17.42 -7.22
N LEU A 738 -3.29 -17.79 -7.32
CA LEU A 738 -2.15 -16.93 -7.00
C LEU A 738 -1.53 -16.30 -8.26
N ASP A 739 -2.30 -16.17 -9.35
CA ASP A 739 -1.89 -15.35 -10.48
C ASP A 739 -2.01 -13.85 -10.14
N GLU A 740 -1.00 -13.09 -10.55
CA GLU A 740 -0.80 -11.66 -10.29
C GLU A 740 -0.48 -10.96 -11.62
N ASN A 741 -0.67 -9.64 -11.67
CA ASN A 741 -0.12 -8.81 -12.76
C ASN A 741 1.34 -8.43 -12.45
N SER A 742 2.13 -8.16 -13.48
CA SER A 742 3.55 -7.79 -13.35
C SER A 742 4.00 -6.89 -14.50
N PHE A 743 5.16 -6.23 -14.41
CA PHE A 743 5.69 -5.44 -15.53
C PHE A 743 5.92 -6.27 -16.82
N THR A 744 6.16 -7.58 -16.70
CA THR A 744 6.28 -8.49 -17.85
C THR A 744 4.94 -8.95 -18.40
N GLU A 745 3.92 -9.07 -17.55
CA GLU A 745 2.56 -9.47 -17.91
C GLU A 745 1.54 -8.56 -17.18
N PRO A 746 1.41 -7.28 -17.59
CA PRO A 746 0.65 -6.28 -16.83
C PRO A 746 -0.86 -6.50 -16.89
N ASN A 747 -1.32 -7.29 -17.86
CA ASN A 747 -2.73 -7.62 -18.10
C ASN A 747 -2.99 -9.13 -18.00
N LYS A 748 -2.28 -9.85 -17.13
CA LYS A 748 -2.43 -11.31 -16.96
C LYS A 748 -3.79 -11.69 -16.33
N VAL A 749 -4.23 -10.87 -15.39
CA VAL A 749 -5.48 -11.02 -14.63
C VAL A 749 -6.21 -9.68 -14.71
N VAL A 750 -7.11 -9.56 -15.68
CA VAL A 750 -7.89 -8.35 -15.99
C VAL A 750 -9.34 -8.72 -16.33
N PRO A 751 -10.30 -7.79 -16.27
CA PRO A 751 -11.69 -8.07 -16.59
C PRO A 751 -11.83 -8.30 -18.10
N VAL A 752 -12.47 -9.40 -18.49
CA VAL A 752 -12.76 -9.72 -19.90
C VAL A 752 -14.25 -9.59 -20.16
N THR A 753 -14.64 -8.57 -20.93
CA THR A 753 -16.02 -8.31 -21.35
C THR A 753 -16.36 -9.03 -22.66
N ASN A 754 -17.50 -9.70 -22.71
CA ASN A 754 -18.07 -10.34 -23.89
C ASN A 754 -19.55 -9.94 -24.04
N MET A 755 -20.11 -10.13 -25.24
CA MET A 755 -21.56 -10.03 -25.45
C MET A 755 -22.30 -11.13 -24.68
N LEU A 756 -23.50 -10.81 -24.19
CA LEU A 756 -24.40 -11.76 -23.53
C LEU A 756 -25.63 -12.01 -24.40
N PRO A 757 -25.54 -12.89 -25.43
CA PRO A 757 -26.60 -13.05 -26.44
C PRO A 757 -27.89 -13.67 -25.88
N ASP A 758 -27.77 -14.49 -24.82
CA ASP A 758 -28.87 -15.15 -24.13
C ASP A 758 -29.38 -14.34 -22.92
N ALA A 759 -29.15 -13.02 -22.91
CA ALA A 759 -29.64 -12.11 -21.88
C ALA A 759 -31.18 -12.03 -21.87
N SER A 760 -31.80 -12.38 -20.74
CA SER A 760 -33.25 -12.35 -20.57
C SER A 760 -33.64 -12.21 -19.09
N GLU A 761 -34.93 -11.98 -18.82
CA GLU A 761 -35.48 -11.90 -17.45
C GLU A 761 -35.12 -13.15 -16.64
N GLU A 762 -35.26 -14.34 -17.24
CA GLU A 762 -34.70 -15.60 -16.75
C GLU A 762 -33.67 -16.10 -17.77
N MET A 763 -32.43 -16.36 -17.34
CA MET A 763 -31.35 -16.85 -18.20
C MET A 763 -30.49 -17.91 -17.51
N GLN A 764 -29.80 -18.74 -18.30
CA GLN A 764 -28.82 -19.69 -17.80
C GLN A 764 -27.41 -19.16 -18.07
N ALA A 765 -26.50 -19.29 -17.10
CA ALA A 765 -25.11 -18.87 -17.24
C ALA A 765 -24.16 -19.85 -16.55
N LEU A 766 -22.92 -19.94 -17.04
CA LEU A 766 -21.86 -20.71 -16.38
C LEU A 766 -20.93 -19.74 -15.63
N LEU A 767 -20.88 -19.87 -14.31
CA LEU A 767 -19.92 -19.17 -13.46
C LEU A 767 -18.67 -20.04 -13.31
N ALA A 768 -17.52 -19.52 -13.72
CA ALA A 768 -16.25 -20.24 -13.65
C ALA A 768 -15.81 -20.48 -12.18
N PRO A 769 -15.00 -21.51 -11.89
CA PRO A 769 -14.24 -21.59 -10.64
C PRO A 769 -13.50 -20.28 -10.38
N TYR A 770 -13.35 -19.90 -9.10
CA TYR A 770 -12.49 -18.78 -8.69
C TYR A 770 -12.61 -17.56 -9.60
N SER A 771 -13.81 -16.98 -9.66
CA SER A 771 -14.13 -15.91 -10.61
C SER A 771 -15.02 -14.85 -9.99
N PHE A 772 -14.93 -13.64 -10.53
CA PHE A 772 -15.87 -12.56 -10.29
C PHE A 772 -16.48 -12.13 -11.61
N THR A 773 -17.80 -12.28 -11.73
CA THR A 773 -18.54 -12.05 -12.97
C THR A 773 -19.64 -11.02 -12.76
N SER A 774 -19.70 -10.05 -13.67
CA SER A 774 -20.80 -9.10 -13.84
C SER A 774 -21.64 -9.52 -15.02
N PHE A 775 -22.95 -9.61 -14.84
CA PHE A 775 -23.93 -9.72 -15.91
C PHE A 775 -24.68 -8.38 -16.02
N ASP A 776 -24.45 -7.66 -17.10
CA ASP A 776 -25.02 -6.33 -17.36
C ASP A 776 -26.15 -6.45 -18.38
N LEU A 777 -27.39 -6.43 -17.89
CA LEU A 777 -28.60 -6.56 -18.68
C LEU A 777 -29.13 -5.16 -19.04
N ALA A 778 -28.99 -4.76 -20.29
CA ALA A 778 -29.52 -3.48 -20.80
C ALA A 778 -31.06 -3.52 -20.90
N LEU A 779 -31.75 -2.44 -20.51
CA LEU A 779 -33.21 -2.41 -20.35
C LEU A 779 -33.89 -1.46 -21.35
N ASP A 780 -34.74 -1.99 -22.24
CA ASP A 780 -35.28 -1.29 -23.41
C ASP A 780 -36.24 -0.11 -23.12
N GLN A 781 -36.87 -0.06 -21.93
CA GLN A 781 -38.01 0.84 -21.66
C GLN A 781 -37.98 1.52 -20.29
N TYR A 782 -36.87 1.39 -19.55
CA TYR A 782 -36.81 1.81 -18.14
C TYR A 782 -36.95 3.34 -17.96
N SER A 783 -36.57 4.12 -18.96
CA SER A 783 -36.61 5.59 -18.95
C SER A 783 -38.00 6.20 -18.78
N LYS A 784 -39.08 5.48 -19.16
CA LYS A 784 -40.46 5.97 -18.90
C LYS A 784 -40.89 5.91 -17.45
N LEU A 785 -40.40 4.93 -16.69
CA LEU A 785 -40.67 4.80 -15.26
C LEU A 785 -39.83 5.78 -14.44
N VAL A 786 -38.58 6.03 -14.84
CA VAL A 786 -37.70 7.02 -14.18
C VAL A 786 -38.15 8.46 -14.45
N ALA A 787 -38.72 8.77 -15.62
CA ALA A 787 -39.19 10.13 -15.96
C ALA A 787 -40.54 10.52 -15.33
N GLU A 788 -41.24 9.59 -14.67
CA GLU A 788 -42.47 9.85 -13.89
C GLU A 788 -42.22 9.88 -12.38
N MET A 789 -40.95 9.78 -11.94
CA MET A 789 -40.47 9.80 -10.56
C MET A 789 -39.58 11.01 -10.25
#